data_AF-A0AA39QDQ8-F1
#
_entry.id   AF-A0AA39QDQ8-F1
#
_cell.length_a   1.000
_cell.length_b   1.000
_cell.length_c   1.000
_cell.angle_alpha   90.00
_cell.angle_beta   90.00
_cell.angle_gamma   90.00
#
_symmetry.space_group_name_H-M   'P 1'
#
loop_
_entity.id
_entity.type
_entity.pdbx_description
1 polymer ?
#
loop_
_entity_poly.entity_id
_entity_poly.type
_entity_poly.pdbx_seq_one_letter_code
_entity_poly.pdbx_strand_id
1 'polypeptide(L)'
;MASFKNYVFHPLPDLGSQHRLPSPGPCSIAHKISPGLSKRLISPDGRISPTAQSQLRAAFASMLMRYLDRQDYLFAEASTVYLQDPEGVLLRPIRARLDSELAPTWNNFVQMLITQADSVDEEVCLDDARLELGIIDEQNPIRAVFVWDIRNVGDDAFLPNGIIFGAHVDGFSVVVDLLADSALISASTIEILAAQVGVTLDAIINSPNSPPKTPQNALPSPLLSCAPQTCDLDHEHLVLEWLFDHAAKRPDAIAHEIYSSMDKPPFLLTYGEYNRQSNILARWLVTNGIHVEDKVALCSPRTSHFYIIMAAILKAGGCYVSIDPELPAERKRFIVEDSGARRVFTAPEDASIFGDVAIPTTTDFMEQLESDFDDSNICLATLSSLAYLLYTSGTTGNPKGCLLTHRGLYWAMDAFCALPKPVTNPDTDKRLALASTAFDVHISEIVQSWCLGSRLVSAPRFELLTQLRQHIISIGVTHIGMVPSMIEALLESPEGLPIKYLVSGGEKITDSLLKKWSARSDLVLANFYGPTEATIGCTSRRIGMNDRKENIGRAFPSCSAYVVDRDLNTVPLGCPGELVISGPLVARGYHNLPDVTSKAFIDYPSPGCKAYRTGDLVRMMPDHSIEIMGRIDSQVKYRGVRIETEGISSILQTAGGDKKLTVSTFITTHPAVGAQELLVSFFALGNDVSVVDRRSSIPSLVQTDDAKALVQTLKAAVQVQLPAYMRPAYILPVEFIPLSLNGKTDTKVLARVLRSLDMRALLGN
;
A
#
# COMPACT_ATOMS: atom_id res chain seq x y z
N MET A 1 3.47 35.42 -21.43
CA MET A 1 4.46 34.42 -21.84
C MET A 1 5.55 34.12 -20.81
N ALA A 2 6.03 35.08 -20.00
CA ALA A 2 7.15 34.83 -19.07
C ALA A 2 6.88 33.71 -18.04
N SER A 3 5.64 33.59 -17.55
CA SER A 3 5.22 32.57 -16.58
C SER A 3 5.34 31.13 -17.11
N PHE A 4 5.21 30.91 -18.42
CA PHE A 4 5.26 29.57 -19.04
C PHE A 4 6.69 29.09 -19.29
N LYS A 5 7.67 29.99 -19.34
CA LYS A 5 9.06 29.66 -19.66
C LYS A 5 9.63 28.64 -18.66
N ASN A 6 10.09 27.49 -19.17
CA ASN A 6 10.62 26.39 -18.35
C ASN A 6 9.61 25.86 -17.29
N TYR A 7 8.31 26.03 -17.50
CA TYR A 7 7.29 25.39 -16.67
C TYR A 7 6.97 24.01 -17.22
N VAL A 8 6.73 23.06 -16.33
CA VAL A 8 6.25 21.72 -16.69
C VAL A 8 4.79 21.65 -16.28
N PHE A 9 3.90 21.43 -17.25
CA PHE A 9 2.47 21.32 -16.97
C PHE A 9 2.16 20.21 -15.96
N HIS A 10 1.28 20.53 -15.00
CA HIS A 10 0.83 19.63 -13.95
C HIS A 10 -0.70 19.59 -13.95
N PRO A 11 -1.33 18.46 -14.32
CA PRO A 11 -2.78 18.34 -14.28
C PRO A 11 -3.26 18.35 -12.83
N LEU A 12 -4.46 18.90 -12.58
CA LEU A 12 -5.14 18.66 -11.31
C LEU A 12 -5.50 17.16 -11.23
N PRO A 13 -5.06 16.44 -10.19
CA PRO A 13 -5.50 15.08 -9.95
C PRO A 13 -6.98 15.12 -9.59
N ASP A 14 -7.68 14.04 -9.87
CA ASP A 14 -8.99 13.82 -9.27
C ASP A 14 -8.83 13.84 -7.74
N LEU A 15 -9.46 14.80 -7.06
CA LEU A 15 -9.40 15.09 -5.63
C LEU A 15 -10.60 14.52 -4.86
N GLY A 16 -11.18 13.42 -5.33
CA GLY A 16 -12.07 12.62 -4.50
C GLY A 16 -13.50 12.59 -4.95
N SER A 17 -13.75 12.50 -6.25
CA SER A 17 -15.00 11.86 -6.68
C SER A 17 -15.05 10.46 -6.03
N GLN A 18 -16.07 10.16 -5.21
CA GLN A 18 -16.18 8.83 -4.58
C GLN A 18 -16.35 7.71 -5.62
N HIS A 19 -16.70 8.10 -6.85
CA HIS A 19 -17.05 7.20 -7.93
C HIS A 19 -16.06 7.25 -9.10
N ARG A 20 -15.85 6.08 -9.70
CA ARG A 20 -15.02 5.89 -10.88
C ARG A 20 -15.50 6.66 -12.11
N LEU A 21 -16.81 6.90 -12.20
CA LEU A 21 -17.45 7.78 -13.18
C LEU A 21 -18.11 8.90 -12.40
N PRO A 22 -17.54 10.09 -12.40
CA PRO A 22 -18.16 11.21 -11.74
C PRO A 22 -19.42 11.65 -12.49
N SER A 23 -20.37 12.26 -11.78
CA SER A 23 -21.39 13.08 -12.43
C SER A 23 -20.74 14.43 -12.78
N PRO A 24 -20.66 14.82 -14.07
CA PRO A 24 -20.18 16.14 -14.44
C PRO A 24 -21.21 17.18 -13.99
N GLY A 25 -20.73 18.26 -13.39
CA GLY A 25 -21.56 19.35 -12.89
C GLY A 25 -20.78 20.30 -11.99
N PRO A 26 -21.25 21.54 -11.81
CA PRO A 26 -20.66 22.44 -10.83
C PRO A 26 -20.98 21.98 -9.41
N CYS A 27 -20.00 22.02 -8.53
CA CYS A 27 -20.21 22.03 -7.09
C CYS A 27 -19.62 23.32 -6.52
N SER A 28 -20.36 23.96 -5.62
CA SER A 28 -20.04 25.26 -5.06
C SER A 28 -20.10 25.22 -3.54
N ILE A 29 -19.11 25.81 -2.88
CA ILE A 29 -19.06 25.99 -1.44
C ILE A 29 -18.73 27.44 -1.12
N ALA A 30 -19.46 28.00 -0.15
CA ALA A 30 -19.19 29.30 0.45
C ALA A 30 -18.74 29.10 1.90
N HIS A 31 -17.48 29.43 2.20
CA HIS A 31 -16.87 29.27 3.52
C HIS A 31 -16.68 30.64 4.18
N LYS A 32 -17.32 30.86 5.34
CA LYS A 32 -17.20 32.11 6.10
C LYS A 32 -15.90 32.14 6.89
N ILE A 33 -15.04 33.11 6.62
CA ILE A 33 -13.86 33.39 7.42
C ILE A 33 -14.28 33.88 8.81
N SER A 34 -13.52 33.50 9.84
CA SER A 34 -13.81 33.86 11.22
C SER A 34 -14.04 35.38 11.38
N PRO A 35 -14.94 35.83 12.29
CA PRO A 35 -15.26 37.26 12.43
C PRO A 35 -14.03 38.12 12.77
N GLY A 36 -13.14 37.61 13.61
CA GLY A 36 -11.91 38.30 14.01
C GLY A 36 -10.96 38.53 12.84
N LEU A 37 -10.80 37.52 11.98
CA LEU A 37 -9.97 37.66 10.78
C LEU A 37 -10.67 38.53 9.73
N SER A 38 -11.96 38.33 9.48
CA SER A 38 -12.77 39.13 8.55
C SER A 38 -12.65 40.63 8.79
N LYS A 39 -12.69 41.07 10.05
CA LYS A 39 -12.50 42.49 10.42
C LYS A 39 -11.15 43.07 9.97
N ARG A 40 -10.11 42.24 9.89
CA ARG A 40 -8.76 42.66 9.46
C ARG A 40 -8.60 42.65 7.94
N LEU A 41 -9.43 41.87 7.24
CA LEU A 41 -9.40 41.74 5.79
C LEU A 41 -10.21 42.84 5.10
N ILE A 42 -11.28 43.30 5.74
CA ILE A 42 -12.20 44.32 5.22
C ILE A 42 -11.61 45.72 5.37
N SER A 43 -11.55 46.43 4.26
CA SER A 43 -11.15 47.83 4.13
C SER A 43 -12.28 48.77 4.61
N PRO A 44 -12.00 50.04 4.97
CA PRO A 44 -13.02 51.00 5.41
C PRO A 44 -14.16 51.23 4.40
N ASP A 45 -13.94 50.97 3.12
CA ASP A 45 -14.95 51.05 2.05
C ASP A 45 -15.88 49.82 1.98
N GLY A 46 -15.73 48.86 2.89
CA GLY A 46 -16.53 47.64 2.96
C GLY A 46 -16.11 46.55 1.96
N ARG A 47 -14.95 46.69 1.30
CA ARG A 47 -14.40 45.69 0.37
C ARG A 47 -13.24 44.92 0.99
N ILE A 48 -12.82 43.82 0.37
CA ILE A 48 -11.58 43.13 0.75
C ILE A 48 -10.40 44.03 0.38
N SER A 49 -9.49 44.32 1.32
CA SER A 49 -8.34 45.19 1.07
C SER A 49 -7.35 44.58 0.06
N PRO A 50 -6.62 45.38 -0.75
CA PRO A 50 -5.63 44.87 -1.72
C PRO A 50 -4.53 43.98 -1.11
N THR A 51 -4.16 44.26 0.14
CA THR A 51 -3.24 43.41 0.90
C THR A 51 -3.87 42.05 1.23
N ALA A 52 -5.09 42.04 1.75
CA ALA A 52 -5.84 40.81 2.05
C ALA A 52 -6.09 39.97 0.79
N GLN A 53 -6.37 40.65 -0.32
CA GLN A 53 -6.47 40.06 -1.65
C GLN A 53 -5.20 39.25 -1.98
N SER A 54 -4.03 39.89 -1.94
CA SER A 54 -2.76 39.23 -2.23
C SER A 54 -2.44 38.07 -1.29
N GLN A 55 -2.83 38.18 -0.01
CA GLN A 55 -2.67 37.12 0.99
C GLN A 55 -3.61 35.93 0.73
N LEU A 56 -4.86 36.16 0.33
CA LEU A 56 -5.80 35.12 -0.09
C LEU A 56 -5.28 34.36 -1.31
N ARG A 57 -4.74 35.08 -2.31
CA ARG A 57 -4.11 34.48 -3.49
C ARG A 57 -2.97 33.53 -3.09
N ALA A 58 -2.10 33.96 -2.18
CA ALA A 58 -1.01 33.15 -1.67
C ALA A 58 -1.50 31.93 -0.86
N ALA A 59 -2.54 32.10 -0.03
CA ALA A 59 -3.13 31.00 0.74
C ALA A 59 -3.69 29.91 -0.18
N PHE A 60 -4.46 30.30 -1.19
CA PHE A 60 -5.03 29.39 -2.18
C PHE A 60 -3.94 28.66 -2.98
N ALA A 61 -2.98 29.41 -3.54
CA ALA A 61 -1.89 28.84 -4.33
C ALA A 61 -1.07 27.82 -3.51
N SER A 62 -0.68 28.16 -2.28
CA SER A 62 0.08 27.26 -1.40
C SER A 62 -0.70 25.98 -1.07
N MET A 63 -2.01 26.07 -0.83
CA MET A 63 -2.84 24.90 -0.57
C MET A 63 -2.97 24.00 -1.79
N LEU A 64 -3.24 24.53 -2.97
CA LEU A 64 -3.28 23.74 -4.20
C LEU A 64 -1.95 23.02 -4.47
N MET A 65 -0.84 23.73 -4.32
CA MET A 65 0.51 23.16 -4.47
C MET A 65 0.74 21.94 -3.57
N ARG A 66 0.18 21.93 -2.35
CA ARG A 66 0.25 20.78 -1.43
C ARG A 66 -0.58 19.60 -1.88
N TYR A 67 -1.82 19.83 -2.33
CA TYR A 67 -2.66 18.76 -2.89
C TYR A 67 -2.00 18.10 -4.12
N LEU A 68 -1.16 18.85 -4.83
CA LEU A 68 -0.41 18.38 -6.00
C LEU A 68 0.94 17.75 -5.65
N ASP A 69 1.41 17.88 -4.41
CA ASP A 69 2.79 17.59 -4.01
C ASP A 69 3.80 18.28 -4.95
N ARG A 70 3.63 19.60 -5.17
CA ARG A 70 4.48 20.42 -6.04
C ARG A 70 4.92 21.70 -5.34
N GLN A 71 6.12 22.14 -5.69
CA GLN A 71 6.67 23.43 -5.25
C GLN A 71 6.68 24.48 -6.36
N ASP A 72 6.17 24.13 -7.55
CA ASP A 72 6.04 25.00 -8.71
C ASP A 72 4.70 24.71 -9.38
N TYR A 73 3.82 25.70 -9.48
CA TYR A 73 2.50 25.54 -10.05
C TYR A 73 2.00 26.81 -10.73
N LEU A 74 1.31 26.62 -11.84
CA LEU A 74 0.71 27.68 -12.64
C LEU A 74 -0.80 27.73 -12.43
N PHE A 75 -1.31 28.91 -12.07
CA PHE A 75 -2.74 29.23 -11.99
C PHE A 75 -2.98 30.56 -12.73
N ALA A 76 -4.21 31.05 -12.80
CA ALA A 76 -4.46 32.37 -13.37
C ALA A 76 -5.43 33.22 -12.58
N GLU A 77 -5.42 34.51 -12.87
CA GLU A 77 -6.41 35.49 -12.42
C GLU A 77 -7.25 35.96 -13.61
N ALA A 78 -8.55 36.19 -13.40
CA ALA A 78 -9.46 36.68 -14.42
C ALA A 78 -10.29 37.87 -13.89
N SER A 79 -10.58 38.83 -14.78
CA SER A 79 -11.26 40.09 -14.46
C SER A 79 -12.77 40.10 -14.76
N THR A 80 -13.25 39.32 -15.74
CA THR A 80 -14.66 39.20 -16.14
C THR A 80 -15.03 37.78 -16.61
N VAL A 81 -16.31 37.57 -16.97
CA VAL A 81 -17.05 36.31 -16.84
C VAL A 81 -17.58 35.84 -18.18
N TYR A 82 -17.01 34.75 -18.70
CA TYR A 82 -17.68 33.75 -19.55
C TYR A 82 -16.76 32.53 -19.70
N LEU A 83 -16.70 31.65 -18.69
CA LEU A 83 -15.86 30.44 -18.76
C LEU A 83 -16.49 29.28 -19.58
N GLN A 84 -17.60 29.53 -20.28
CA GLN A 84 -18.18 28.58 -21.23
C GLN A 84 -17.53 28.61 -22.63
N ASP A 85 -16.86 29.70 -23.00
CA ASP A 85 -16.10 29.82 -24.25
C ASP A 85 -14.59 29.96 -23.96
N PRO A 86 -13.86 28.84 -23.80
CA PRO A 86 -12.44 28.86 -23.46
C PRO A 86 -11.57 29.57 -24.50
N GLU A 87 -12.06 29.82 -25.72
CA GLU A 87 -11.31 30.49 -26.80
C GLU A 87 -11.29 32.02 -26.62
N GLY A 88 -12.26 32.61 -25.91
CA GLY A 88 -12.39 34.05 -25.70
C GLY A 88 -11.92 34.59 -24.34
N VAL A 89 -11.54 33.72 -23.40
CA VAL A 89 -11.19 34.12 -22.03
C VAL A 89 -9.72 34.54 -21.96
N LEU A 90 -9.51 35.82 -21.66
CA LEU A 90 -8.22 36.38 -21.34
C LEU A 90 -7.87 36.09 -19.88
N LEU A 91 -6.80 35.32 -19.68
CA LEU A 91 -6.31 34.90 -18.38
C LEU A 91 -4.97 35.55 -18.09
N ARG A 92 -4.74 35.95 -16.83
CA ARG A 92 -3.42 36.40 -16.37
C ARG A 92 -2.71 35.26 -15.65
N PRO A 93 -1.73 34.58 -16.28
CA PRO A 93 -1.06 33.42 -15.71
C PRO A 93 -0.06 33.82 -14.63
N ILE A 94 -0.22 33.25 -13.44
CA ILE A 94 0.62 33.48 -12.26
C ILE A 94 1.30 32.15 -11.89
N ARG A 95 2.63 32.16 -11.79
CA ARG A 95 3.44 30.99 -11.42
C ARG A 95 3.89 31.11 -9.97
N ALA A 96 3.27 30.29 -9.12
CA ALA A 96 3.67 30.13 -7.74
C ALA A 96 4.89 29.21 -7.63
N ARG A 97 5.94 29.69 -6.97
CA ARG A 97 7.14 28.92 -6.63
C ARG A 97 7.45 29.02 -5.14
N LEU A 98 7.60 27.86 -4.51
CA LEU A 98 7.93 27.69 -3.11
C LEU A 98 9.31 27.01 -3.04
N ASP A 99 10.37 27.78 -3.28
CA ASP A 99 11.73 27.34 -2.97
C ASP A 99 12.35 28.27 -1.91
N SER A 100 13.32 27.74 -1.16
CA SER A 100 13.91 28.44 -0.02
C SER A 100 14.70 29.69 -0.41
N GLU A 101 15.07 29.85 -1.68
CA GLU A 101 15.83 31.00 -2.17
C GLU A 101 14.92 32.13 -2.66
N LEU A 102 13.85 31.80 -3.38
CA LEU A 102 12.88 32.74 -3.95
C LEU A 102 11.80 33.15 -2.93
N ALA A 103 11.39 32.23 -2.05
CA ALA A 103 10.29 32.44 -1.12
C ALA A 103 10.63 31.91 0.30
N PRO A 104 11.64 32.48 0.99
CA PRO A 104 12.02 32.02 2.33
C PRO A 104 10.97 32.33 3.40
N THR A 105 10.04 33.26 3.15
CA THR A 105 8.95 33.63 4.07
C THR A 105 7.61 33.83 3.35
N TRP A 106 6.50 33.81 4.09
CA TRP A 106 5.18 34.17 3.55
C TRP A 106 5.16 35.55 2.90
N ASN A 107 5.83 36.55 3.48
CA ASN A 107 5.98 37.88 2.89
C ASN A 107 6.64 37.82 1.51
N ASN A 108 7.75 37.07 1.38
CA ASN A 108 8.42 36.93 0.09
C ASN A 108 7.53 36.23 -0.94
N PHE A 109 6.81 35.19 -0.53
CA PHE A 109 5.89 34.47 -1.39
C PHE A 109 4.74 35.37 -1.88
N VAL A 110 4.11 36.14 -0.99
CA VAL A 110 3.06 37.11 -1.34
C VAL A 110 3.60 38.17 -2.31
N GLN A 111 4.78 38.74 -2.04
CA GLN A 111 5.38 39.77 -2.90
C GLN A 111 5.77 39.24 -4.29
N MET A 112 6.23 37.99 -4.37
CA MET A 112 6.50 37.33 -5.65
C MET A 112 5.21 37.22 -6.49
N LEU A 113 4.09 36.81 -5.88
CA LEU A 113 2.81 36.71 -6.59
C LEU A 113 2.26 38.09 -6.99
N ILE A 114 2.43 39.12 -6.15
CA ILE A 114 2.08 40.51 -6.49
C ILE A 114 2.87 40.98 -7.72
N THR A 115 4.19 40.80 -7.70
CA THR A 115 5.06 41.24 -8.81
C THR A 115 4.67 40.62 -10.15
N GLN A 116 4.21 39.36 -10.14
CA GLN A 116 3.73 38.68 -11.34
C GLN A 116 2.29 39.10 -11.72
N ALA A 117 1.42 39.37 -10.74
CA ALA A 117 0.07 39.83 -11.01
C ALA A 117 0.03 41.26 -11.57
N ASP A 118 1.00 42.09 -11.16
CA ASP A 118 1.14 43.51 -11.52
C ASP A 118 2.05 43.74 -12.74
N SER A 119 2.75 42.70 -13.24
CA SER A 119 3.54 42.84 -14.47
C SER A 119 2.61 43.11 -15.66
N VAL A 120 2.76 44.30 -16.23
CA VAL A 120 1.89 44.94 -17.22
C VAL A 120 1.73 44.09 -18.50
N ASP A 121 0.48 43.83 -18.89
CA ASP A 121 0.01 43.37 -20.23
C ASP A 121 0.44 41.98 -20.76
N GLU A 122 0.19 40.89 -20.03
CA GLU A 122 0.21 39.54 -20.61
C GLU A 122 -1.04 38.73 -20.24
N GLU A 123 -2.21 39.26 -20.56
CA GLU A 123 -3.38 38.39 -20.71
C GLU A 123 -3.15 37.47 -21.91
N VAL A 124 -3.38 36.18 -21.72
CA VAL A 124 -3.26 35.14 -22.75
C VAL A 124 -4.56 34.39 -22.86
N CYS A 125 -4.93 34.01 -24.09
CA CYS A 125 -5.99 33.03 -24.28
C CYS A 125 -5.48 31.62 -23.95
N LEU A 126 -6.40 30.67 -23.75
CA LEU A 126 -6.03 29.30 -23.42
C LEU A 126 -5.26 28.60 -24.55
N ASP A 127 -5.50 28.94 -25.81
CA ASP A 127 -4.81 28.33 -26.96
C ASP A 127 -3.34 28.73 -27.04
N ASP A 128 -3.04 30.02 -26.85
CA ASP A 128 -1.66 30.49 -26.77
C ASP A 128 -0.92 29.82 -25.60
N ALA A 129 -1.60 29.64 -24.46
CA ALA A 129 -1.05 28.91 -23.32
C ALA A 129 -0.80 27.41 -23.63
N ARG A 130 -1.69 26.76 -24.39
CA ARG A 130 -1.49 25.36 -24.84
C ARG A 130 -0.29 25.25 -25.76
N LEU A 131 -0.19 26.15 -26.73
CA LEU A 131 0.88 26.19 -27.72
C LEU A 131 2.26 26.34 -27.06
N GLU A 132 2.38 27.26 -26.11
CA GLU A 132 3.61 27.49 -25.35
C GLU A 132 4.00 26.31 -24.46
N LEU A 133 3.01 25.60 -23.90
CA LEU A 133 3.24 24.42 -23.05
C LEU A 133 3.41 23.12 -23.85
N GLY A 134 3.11 23.13 -25.15
CA GLY A 134 3.15 21.94 -26.01
C GLY A 134 2.18 20.84 -25.56
N ILE A 135 1.00 21.21 -25.06
CA ILE A 135 -0.04 20.28 -24.61
C ILE A 135 -1.18 20.17 -25.64
N ILE A 136 -1.91 19.05 -25.63
CA ILE A 136 -3.01 18.76 -26.56
C ILE A 136 -4.25 19.62 -26.28
N ASP A 137 -5.09 19.85 -27.29
CA ASP A 137 -6.26 20.74 -27.23
C ASP A 137 -7.27 20.35 -26.13
N GLU A 138 -7.38 19.06 -25.82
CA GLU A 138 -8.27 18.55 -24.76
C GLU A 138 -7.75 18.82 -23.34
N GLN A 139 -6.51 19.29 -23.19
CA GLN A 139 -5.94 19.67 -21.90
C GLN A 139 -6.14 21.17 -21.64
N ASN A 140 -6.85 21.48 -20.56
CA ASN A 140 -6.89 22.84 -20.04
C ASN A 140 -5.52 23.17 -19.38
N PRO A 141 -4.74 24.13 -19.91
CA PRO A 141 -3.43 24.53 -19.37
C PRO A 141 -3.52 25.23 -18.00
N ILE A 142 -4.69 25.77 -17.66
CA ILE A 142 -4.94 26.56 -16.44
C ILE A 142 -6.20 26.03 -15.77
N ARG A 143 -6.01 25.10 -14.82
CA ARG A 143 -7.10 24.44 -14.11
C ARG A 143 -7.47 25.06 -12.77
N ALA A 144 -6.76 26.10 -12.36
CA ALA A 144 -7.05 26.88 -11.16
C ALA A 144 -7.15 28.35 -11.56
N VAL A 145 -8.31 28.95 -11.33
CA VAL A 145 -8.58 30.36 -11.67
C VAL A 145 -9.02 31.11 -10.42
N PHE A 146 -8.45 32.29 -10.22
CA PHE A 146 -8.79 33.20 -9.15
C PHE A 146 -9.65 34.34 -9.72
N VAL A 147 -10.81 34.60 -9.11
CA VAL A 147 -11.71 35.71 -9.46
C VAL A 147 -12.09 36.46 -8.20
N TRP A 148 -11.88 37.78 -8.16
CA TRP A 148 -12.05 38.54 -6.91
C TRP A 148 -13.43 38.41 -6.30
N ASP A 149 -14.50 38.74 -7.02
CA ASP A 149 -15.86 38.59 -6.51
C ASP A 149 -16.61 37.58 -7.37
N ILE A 150 -16.83 36.39 -6.80
CA ILE A 150 -17.45 35.29 -7.54
C ILE A 150 -18.90 35.61 -7.92
N ARG A 151 -19.57 36.53 -7.21
CA ARG A 151 -20.96 36.90 -7.48
C ARG A 151 -21.10 37.66 -8.80
N ASN A 152 -19.99 38.19 -9.31
CA ASN A 152 -19.97 38.75 -10.66
C ASN A 152 -19.97 37.65 -11.72
N VAL A 153 -19.59 36.43 -11.34
CA VAL A 153 -19.51 35.21 -12.15
C VAL A 153 -20.88 34.55 -12.07
N GLY A 154 -21.74 34.85 -13.06
CA GLY A 154 -23.16 34.42 -13.06
C GLY A 154 -23.35 32.92 -12.82
N ASP A 155 -24.58 32.51 -12.49
CA ASP A 155 -24.91 31.16 -11.97
C ASP A 155 -24.43 29.98 -12.84
N ASP A 156 -24.14 30.22 -14.12
CA ASP A 156 -23.61 29.24 -15.09
C ASP A 156 -22.08 29.11 -15.13
N ALA A 157 -21.36 29.74 -14.18
CA ALA A 157 -19.91 29.72 -14.09
C ALA A 157 -19.35 28.31 -13.86
N PHE A 158 -18.63 27.78 -14.86
CA PHE A 158 -18.07 26.43 -14.81
C PHE A 158 -16.70 26.39 -15.46
N LEU A 159 -15.71 25.82 -14.78
CA LEU A 159 -14.41 25.52 -15.34
C LEU A 159 -14.27 23.99 -15.46
N PRO A 160 -14.41 23.43 -16.68
CA PRO A 160 -14.29 21.99 -16.87
C PRO A 160 -12.96 21.46 -16.35
N ASN A 161 -13.00 20.39 -15.54
CA ASN A 161 -11.83 19.80 -14.89
C ASN A 161 -10.95 20.82 -14.12
N GLY A 162 -11.54 21.86 -13.56
CA GLY A 162 -10.84 22.92 -12.84
C GLY A 162 -11.54 23.40 -11.58
N ILE A 163 -10.91 24.35 -10.91
CA ILE A 163 -11.35 24.99 -9.67
C ILE A 163 -11.29 26.51 -9.87
N ILE A 164 -12.36 27.19 -9.49
CA ILE A 164 -12.45 28.64 -9.41
C ILE A 164 -12.49 29.02 -7.94
N PHE A 165 -11.63 29.95 -7.54
CA PHE A 165 -11.59 30.53 -6.22
C PHE A 165 -11.99 32.01 -6.29
N GLY A 166 -12.85 32.45 -5.38
CA GLY A 166 -13.12 33.86 -5.17
C GLY A 166 -13.41 34.20 -3.73
N ALA A 167 -13.57 35.49 -3.44
CA ALA A 167 -13.93 35.92 -2.10
C ALA A 167 -14.73 37.22 -2.09
N HIS A 168 -15.83 37.27 -1.35
CA HIS A 168 -16.65 38.46 -1.24
C HIS A 168 -16.92 38.86 0.21
N VAL A 169 -17.45 40.08 0.39
CA VAL A 169 -17.92 40.54 1.70
C VAL A 169 -19.43 40.31 1.80
N ASP A 170 -19.84 39.58 2.83
CA ASP A 170 -21.23 39.36 3.24
C ASP A 170 -21.43 39.93 4.66
N GLY A 171 -22.03 41.12 4.73
CA GLY A 171 -22.14 41.89 5.97
C GLY A 171 -20.77 42.24 6.55
N PHE A 172 -20.43 41.65 7.70
CA PHE A 172 -19.14 41.84 8.39
C PHE A 172 -18.17 40.64 8.21
N SER A 173 -18.53 39.68 7.36
CA SER A 173 -17.74 38.47 7.13
C SER A 173 -17.13 38.50 5.74
N VAL A 174 -15.88 38.06 5.63
CA VAL A 174 -15.32 37.65 4.34
C VAL A 174 -15.73 36.21 4.08
N VAL A 175 -16.27 35.95 2.91
CA VAL A 175 -16.68 34.63 2.43
C VAL A 175 -15.73 34.22 1.33
N VAL A 176 -15.18 33.03 1.43
CA VAL A 176 -14.39 32.40 0.37
C VAL A 176 -15.30 31.46 -0.40
N ASP A 177 -15.37 31.64 -1.71
CA ASP A 177 -16.17 30.83 -2.60
C ASP A 177 -15.27 29.94 -3.45
N LEU A 178 -15.62 28.66 -3.50
CA LEU A 178 -14.97 27.68 -4.35
C LEU A 178 -16.00 27.04 -5.25
N LEU A 179 -15.79 27.11 -6.56
CA LEU A 179 -16.56 26.38 -7.57
C LEU A 179 -15.63 25.39 -8.24
N ALA A 180 -16.07 24.16 -8.44
CA ALA A 180 -15.29 23.21 -9.20
C ALA A 180 -16.17 22.20 -9.92
N ASP A 181 -15.55 21.51 -10.86
CA ASP A 181 -16.14 20.36 -11.50
C ASP A 181 -16.25 19.19 -10.51
N SER A 182 -17.47 18.74 -10.24
CA SER A 182 -17.72 17.54 -9.42
C SER A 182 -17.13 16.28 -10.04
N ALA A 183 -16.72 16.34 -11.30
CA ALA A 183 -15.92 15.31 -11.92
C ALA A 183 -14.49 15.20 -11.40
N LEU A 184 -13.95 16.29 -10.91
CA LEU A 184 -12.61 16.37 -10.40
C LEU A 184 -12.57 16.28 -8.88
N ILE A 185 -13.49 16.93 -8.18
CA ILE A 185 -13.41 17.11 -6.73
C ILE A 185 -14.80 16.99 -6.11
N SER A 186 -14.93 16.26 -5.00
CA SER A 186 -16.21 16.18 -4.29
C SER A 186 -16.47 17.44 -3.47
N ALA A 187 -17.75 17.72 -3.23
CA ALA A 187 -18.18 18.84 -2.39
C ALA A 187 -17.51 18.82 -1.01
N SER A 188 -17.36 17.65 -0.40
CA SER A 188 -16.66 17.51 0.89
C SER A 188 -15.17 17.84 0.80
N THR A 189 -14.48 17.47 -0.28
CA THR A 189 -13.08 17.87 -0.45
C THR A 189 -12.95 19.38 -0.68
N ILE A 190 -13.86 20.00 -1.45
CA ILE A 190 -13.87 21.47 -1.63
C ILE A 190 -14.06 22.18 -0.28
N GLU A 191 -14.99 21.71 0.53
CA GLU A 191 -15.27 22.30 1.84
C GLU A 191 -14.04 22.25 2.76
N ILE A 192 -13.34 21.12 2.78
CA ILE A 192 -12.07 20.96 3.50
C ILE A 192 -11.01 21.91 2.95
N LEU A 193 -10.86 22.02 1.63
CA LEU A 193 -9.90 22.94 0.99
C LEU A 193 -10.20 24.40 1.36
N ALA A 194 -11.47 24.83 1.33
CA ALA A 194 -11.87 26.19 1.71
C ALA A 194 -11.48 26.51 3.15
N ALA A 195 -11.76 25.59 4.07
CA ALA A 195 -11.41 25.74 5.48
C ALA A 195 -9.88 25.79 5.69
N GLN A 196 -9.12 24.95 5.00
CA GLN A 196 -7.65 24.95 5.03
C GLN A 196 -7.05 26.25 4.48
N VAL A 197 -7.65 26.83 3.43
CA VAL A 197 -7.26 28.15 2.92
C VAL A 197 -7.50 29.23 3.97
N GLY A 198 -8.64 29.20 4.67
CA GLY A 198 -8.94 30.14 5.76
C GLY A 198 -7.90 30.09 6.88
N VAL A 199 -7.47 28.90 7.31
CA VAL A 199 -6.42 28.73 8.33
C VAL A 199 -5.04 29.17 7.80
N THR A 200 -4.74 28.86 6.54
CA THR A 200 -3.47 29.27 5.91
C THR A 200 -3.38 30.80 5.78
N LEU A 201 -4.49 31.46 5.47
CA LEU A 201 -4.59 32.91 5.44
C LEU A 201 -4.29 33.53 6.81
N ASP A 202 -4.86 32.97 7.88
CA ASP A 202 -4.58 33.42 9.24
C ASP A 202 -3.08 33.29 9.58
N ALA A 203 -2.45 32.20 9.17
CA ALA A 203 -1.00 31.98 9.36
C ALA A 203 -0.15 32.99 8.57
N ILE A 204 -0.51 33.32 7.32
CA ILE A 204 0.17 34.35 6.52
C ILE A 204 0.10 35.70 7.23
N ILE A 205 -1.05 36.03 7.81
CA ILE A 205 -1.31 37.32 8.43
C ILE A 205 -0.65 37.46 9.80
N ASN A 206 -0.64 36.39 10.59
CA ASN A 206 -0.10 36.41 11.97
C ASN A 206 1.39 36.09 12.04
N SER A 207 1.92 35.34 11.05
CA SER A 207 3.32 34.90 11.01
C SER A 207 3.97 35.15 9.64
N PRO A 208 3.97 36.40 9.13
CA PRO A 208 4.37 36.70 7.76
C PRO A 208 5.86 36.45 7.46
N ASN A 209 6.70 36.39 8.50
CA ASN A 209 8.14 36.13 8.38
C ASN A 209 8.51 34.65 8.59
N SER A 210 7.52 33.77 8.82
CA SER A 210 7.75 32.33 8.87
C SER A 210 7.87 31.74 7.46
N PRO A 211 8.56 30.59 7.29
CA PRO A 211 8.59 29.88 6.02
C PRO A 211 7.18 29.59 5.51
N PRO A 212 6.93 29.61 4.19
CA PRO A 212 5.62 29.32 3.58
C PRO A 212 5.27 27.82 3.60
N LYS A 213 5.57 27.17 4.72
CA LYS A 213 4.96 25.94 5.14
C LYS A 213 3.80 26.36 6.05
N THR A 214 2.54 26.08 5.69
CA THR A 214 1.41 26.13 6.63
C THR A 214 1.90 25.46 7.91
N PRO A 215 1.84 26.14 9.07
CA PRO A 215 2.16 25.48 10.32
C PRO A 215 1.14 24.36 10.45
N GLN A 216 1.53 23.10 10.25
CA GLN A 216 0.62 21.97 10.46
C GLN A 216 0.10 21.97 11.91
N ASN A 217 0.86 22.59 12.83
CA ASN A 217 0.45 22.89 14.20
C ASN A 217 -0.67 23.94 14.35
N ALA A 218 -1.05 24.65 13.28
CA ALA A 218 -2.15 25.62 13.27
C ALA A 218 -3.45 25.06 12.68
N LEU A 219 -3.39 23.94 11.94
CA LEU A 219 -4.59 23.27 11.45
C LEU A 219 -5.24 22.48 12.59
N PRO A 220 -6.56 22.64 12.82
CA PRO A 220 -7.27 21.82 13.78
C PRO A 220 -7.36 20.37 13.26
N SER A 221 -7.47 19.40 14.18
CA SER A 221 -7.49 17.96 13.87
C SER A 221 -8.45 17.56 12.72
N PRO A 222 -9.68 18.12 12.59
CA PRO A 222 -10.58 17.79 11.47
C PRO A 222 -10.05 18.17 10.07
N LEU A 223 -9.06 19.06 9.99
CA LEU A 223 -8.43 19.47 8.72
C LEU A 223 -7.08 18.78 8.48
N LEU A 224 -6.67 17.87 9.36
CA LEU A 224 -5.45 17.08 9.25
C LEU A 224 -5.75 15.66 8.77
N SER A 225 -4.82 15.05 8.04
CA SER A 225 -4.88 13.66 7.60
C SER A 225 -4.58 12.68 8.75
N CYS A 226 -5.38 12.73 9.81
CA CYS A 226 -5.29 11.83 10.96
C CYS A 226 -6.64 11.16 11.25
N ALA A 227 -6.59 9.87 11.56
CA ALA A 227 -7.71 9.08 12.04
C ALA A 227 -7.28 8.36 13.32
N PRO A 228 -7.11 9.09 14.45
CA PRO A 228 -6.74 8.47 15.72
C PRO A 228 -7.89 7.57 16.20
N GLN A 229 -7.53 6.39 16.69
CA GLN A 229 -8.44 5.43 17.30
C GLN A 229 -8.01 5.13 18.73
N THR A 230 -8.99 4.95 19.60
CA THR A 230 -8.76 4.39 20.94
C THR A 230 -9.21 2.95 20.91
N CYS A 231 -8.26 2.04 21.09
CA CYS A 231 -8.55 0.62 21.13
C CYS A 231 -8.99 0.24 22.56
N ASP A 232 -10.12 -0.45 22.67
CA ASP A 232 -10.62 -0.93 23.96
C ASP A 232 -9.86 -2.20 24.38
N LEU A 233 -8.82 -2.02 25.19
CA LEU A 233 -7.96 -3.10 25.65
C LEU A 233 -8.61 -3.99 26.73
N ASP A 234 -9.86 -3.76 27.13
CA ASP A 234 -10.54 -4.63 28.10
C ASP A 234 -11.16 -5.87 27.42
N HIS A 235 -11.31 -5.87 26.10
CA HIS A 235 -11.92 -6.96 25.32
C HIS A 235 -10.91 -7.89 24.63
N GLU A 236 -9.61 -7.62 24.75
CA GLU A 236 -8.58 -8.43 24.10
C GLU A 236 -8.35 -9.79 24.77
N HIS A 237 -8.14 -10.79 23.92
CA HIS A 237 -7.86 -12.15 24.33
C HIS A 237 -6.95 -12.84 23.32
N LEU A 238 -6.42 -14.00 23.68
CA LEU A 238 -5.60 -14.76 22.75
C LEU A 238 -6.49 -15.35 21.64
N VAL A 239 -6.03 -15.33 20.40
CA VAL A 239 -6.75 -15.98 19.28
C VAL A 239 -6.96 -17.49 19.49
N LEU A 240 -6.19 -18.11 20.39
CA LEU A 240 -6.36 -19.49 20.83
C LEU A 240 -7.67 -19.70 21.59
N GLU A 241 -8.22 -18.67 22.23
CA GLU A 241 -9.47 -18.78 22.96
C GLU A 241 -10.65 -19.07 22.02
N TRP A 242 -10.64 -18.58 20.79
CA TRP A 242 -11.62 -18.98 19.78
C TRP A 242 -11.57 -20.48 19.48
N LEU A 243 -10.36 -21.05 19.39
CA LEU A 243 -10.17 -22.49 19.22
C LEU A 243 -10.68 -23.27 20.44
N PHE A 244 -10.36 -22.81 21.66
CA PHE A 244 -10.83 -23.42 22.91
C PHE A 244 -12.36 -23.41 23.02
N ASP A 245 -12.96 -22.28 22.70
CA ASP A 245 -14.42 -22.09 22.75
C ASP A 245 -15.14 -23.03 21.79
N HIS A 246 -14.65 -23.17 20.56
CA HIS A 246 -15.24 -24.12 19.61
C HIS A 246 -15.01 -25.56 20.00
N ALA A 247 -13.84 -25.92 20.53
CA ALA A 247 -13.58 -27.26 21.05
C ALA A 247 -14.49 -27.63 22.23
N ALA A 248 -14.83 -26.66 23.09
CA ALA A 248 -15.72 -26.89 24.23
C ALA A 248 -17.21 -26.92 23.82
N LYS A 249 -17.65 -26.00 22.95
CA LYS A 249 -19.06 -25.82 22.58
C LYS A 249 -19.50 -26.73 21.42
N ARG A 250 -18.60 -27.05 20.50
CA ARG A 250 -18.85 -27.81 19.26
C ARG A 250 -17.70 -28.80 18.98
N PRO A 251 -17.39 -29.74 19.92
CA PRO A 251 -16.24 -30.63 19.79
C PRO A 251 -16.24 -31.45 18.50
N ASP A 252 -17.41 -31.93 18.05
CA ASP A 252 -17.56 -32.77 16.86
C ASP A 252 -17.65 -31.98 15.54
N ALA A 253 -17.67 -30.64 15.60
CA ALA A 253 -17.67 -29.83 14.39
C ALA A 253 -16.31 -29.92 13.68
N ILE A 254 -16.34 -30.02 12.34
CA ILE A 254 -15.12 -30.10 11.54
C ILE A 254 -14.39 -28.76 11.53
N ALA A 255 -13.19 -28.73 12.09
CA ALA A 255 -12.30 -27.58 12.05
C ALA A 255 -11.52 -27.53 10.72
N HIS A 256 -10.93 -28.66 10.32
CA HIS A 256 -10.13 -28.76 9.10
C HIS A 256 -10.57 -29.93 8.22
N GLU A 257 -10.70 -29.66 6.92
CA GLU A 257 -10.90 -30.64 5.84
C GLU A 257 -9.65 -30.63 4.96
N ILE A 258 -8.86 -31.70 5.05
CA ILE A 258 -7.47 -31.73 4.58
C ILE A 258 -7.32 -32.82 3.53
N TYR A 259 -7.07 -32.42 2.29
CA TYR A 259 -6.79 -33.32 1.19
C TYR A 259 -5.30 -33.57 1.10
N SER A 260 -4.86 -34.84 1.12
CA SER A 260 -3.47 -35.18 0.80
C SER A 260 -3.18 -35.05 -0.70
N SER A 261 -4.23 -35.18 -1.52
CA SER A 261 -4.29 -34.96 -2.96
C SER A 261 -5.77 -34.83 -3.35
N MET A 262 -6.05 -34.12 -4.43
CA MET A 262 -7.41 -33.85 -4.92
C MET A 262 -8.17 -35.10 -5.40
N ASP A 263 -7.47 -36.20 -5.68
CA ASP A 263 -8.07 -37.47 -6.11
C ASP A 263 -8.45 -38.40 -4.94
N LYS A 264 -8.14 -38.00 -3.69
CA LYS A 264 -8.40 -38.80 -2.48
C LYS A 264 -9.46 -38.11 -1.60
N PRO A 265 -10.22 -38.88 -0.79
CA PRO A 265 -11.08 -38.28 0.21
C PRO A 265 -10.26 -37.48 1.24
N PRO A 266 -10.83 -36.40 1.81
CA PRO A 266 -10.14 -35.60 2.79
C PRO A 266 -10.06 -36.30 4.15
N PHE A 267 -9.00 -36.02 4.90
CA PHE A 267 -8.96 -36.20 6.34
C PHE A 267 -9.76 -35.09 7.02
N LEU A 268 -10.63 -35.45 7.96
CA LEU A 268 -11.45 -34.50 8.71
C LEU A 268 -10.92 -34.44 10.14
N LEU A 269 -10.50 -33.24 10.56
CA LEU A 269 -10.08 -32.96 11.92
C LEU A 269 -11.15 -32.11 12.60
N THR A 270 -11.71 -32.62 13.69
CA THR A 270 -12.71 -31.89 14.48
C THR A 270 -12.07 -30.84 15.39
N TYR A 271 -12.85 -29.86 15.86
CA TYR A 271 -12.39 -28.87 16.83
C TYR A 271 -11.92 -29.52 18.15
N GLY A 272 -12.62 -30.56 18.61
CA GLY A 272 -12.25 -31.33 19.80
C GLY A 272 -10.90 -32.04 19.64
N GLU A 273 -10.73 -32.80 18.56
CA GLU A 273 -9.48 -33.50 18.25
C GLU A 273 -8.32 -32.53 18.04
N TYR A 274 -8.56 -31.43 17.33
CA TYR A 274 -7.53 -30.42 17.08
C TYR A 274 -7.03 -29.81 18.39
N ASN A 275 -7.95 -29.45 19.29
CA ASN A 275 -7.58 -28.89 20.58
C ASN A 275 -6.82 -29.92 21.44
N ARG A 276 -7.31 -31.16 21.49
CA ARG A 276 -6.69 -32.29 22.22
C ARG A 276 -5.25 -32.53 21.77
N GLN A 277 -5.05 -32.78 20.47
CA GLN A 277 -3.73 -33.12 19.92
C GLN A 277 -2.73 -31.96 20.04
N SER A 278 -3.20 -30.71 19.91
CA SER A 278 -2.33 -29.55 20.11
C SER A 278 -1.97 -29.29 21.58
N ASN A 279 -2.83 -29.68 22.55
CA ASN A 279 -2.47 -29.62 23.97
C ASN A 279 -1.36 -30.61 24.32
N ILE A 280 -1.49 -31.86 23.85
CA ILE A 280 -0.51 -32.94 24.04
C ILE A 280 0.86 -32.50 23.51
N LEU A 281 0.92 -32.02 22.25
CA LEU A 281 2.17 -31.56 21.65
C LEU A 281 2.72 -30.30 22.34
N ALA A 282 1.87 -29.39 22.82
CA ALA A 282 2.32 -28.21 23.56
C ALA A 282 3.01 -28.60 24.88
N ARG A 283 2.50 -29.60 25.59
CA ARG A 283 3.15 -30.15 26.81
C ARG A 283 4.49 -30.81 26.50
N TRP A 284 4.57 -31.54 25.39
CA TRP A 284 5.83 -32.10 24.93
C TRP A 284 6.85 -31.00 24.63
N LEU A 285 6.45 -29.92 23.94
CA LEU A 285 7.33 -28.78 23.66
C LEU A 285 7.89 -28.17 24.95
N VAL A 286 7.02 -27.91 25.93
CA VAL A 286 7.42 -27.36 27.23
C VAL A 286 8.37 -28.31 27.98
N THR A 287 8.06 -29.60 28.01
CA THR A 287 8.89 -30.63 28.66
C THR A 287 10.25 -30.78 27.97
N ASN A 288 10.32 -30.50 26.67
CA ASN A 288 11.55 -30.52 25.87
C ASN A 288 12.25 -29.15 25.81
N GLY A 289 11.94 -28.24 26.74
CA GLY A 289 12.69 -27.01 26.97
C GLY A 289 12.35 -25.84 26.06
N ILE A 290 11.16 -25.85 25.42
CA ILE A 290 10.60 -24.66 24.79
C ILE A 290 9.96 -23.78 25.85
N HIS A 291 10.42 -22.54 25.94
CA HIS A 291 9.89 -21.51 26.83
C HIS A 291 9.12 -20.45 26.03
N VAL A 292 8.45 -19.54 26.75
CA VAL A 292 7.74 -18.42 26.14
C VAL A 292 8.71 -17.59 25.27
N GLU A 293 8.28 -17.27 24.05
CA GLU A 293 9.04 -16.59 22.97
C GLU A 293 10.23 -17.34 22.36
N ASP A 294 10.48 -18.59 22.74
CA ASP A 294 11.42 -19.44 22.01
C ASP A 294 10.90 -19.70 20.60
N LYS A 295 11.77 -19.60 19.60
CA LYS A 295 11.41 -19.72 18.19
C LYS A 295 11.33 -21.19 17.84
N VAL A 296 10.21 -21.62 17.26
CA VAL A 296 10.01 -22.97 16.75
C VAL A 296 9.59 -22.85 15.30
N ALA A 297 10.42 -23.39 14.42
CA ALA A 297 10.16 -23.35 12.99
C ALA A 297 9.31 -24.53 12.54
N LEU A 298 8.50 -24.29 11.51
CA LEU A 298 7.70 -25.31 10.85
C LEU A 298 7.89 -25.17 9.34
N CYS A 299 8.54 -26.18 8.76
CA CYS A 299 8.81 -26.34 7.34
C CYS A 299 8.13 -27.63 6.86
N SER A 300 6.81 -27.58 6.66
CA SER A 300 6.02 -28.77 6.32
C SER A 300 4.87 -28.45 5.37
N PRO A 301 4.46 -29.37 4.48
CA PRO A 301 3.21 -29.26 3.73
C PRO A 301 1.99 -29.16 4.66
N ARG A 302 0.85 -28.69 4.13
CA ARG A 302 -0.42 -28.52 4.87
C ARG A 302 -1.12 -29.86 5.14
N THR A 303 -0.56 -30.64 6.06
CA THR A 303 -1.16 -31.85 6.63
C THR A 303 -1.94 -31.53 7.92
N SER A 304 -2.60 -32.52 8.53
CA SER A 304 -3.16 -32.37 9.88
C SER A 304 -2.10 -31.93 10.89
N HIS A 305 -0.91 -32.53 10.81
CA HIS A 305 0.20 -32.22 11.71
C HIS A 305 0.65 -30.77 11.62
N PHE A 306 0.65 -30.15 10.42
CA PHE A 306 0.98 -28.74 10.26
C PHE A 306 0.13 -27.84 11.17
N TYR A 307 -1.19 -28.04 11.14
CA TYR A 307 -2.11 -27.23 11.95
C TYR A 307 -1.94 -27.53 13.44
N ILE A 308 -1.84 -28.81 13.82
CA ILE A 308 -1.62 -29.24 15.21
C ILE A 308 -0.34 -28.64 15.78
N ILE A 309 0.76 -28.70 15.04
CA ILE A 309 2.06 -28.15 15.43
C ILE A 309 1.98 -26.63 15.59
N MET A 310 1.39 -25.92 14.62
CA MET A 310 1.24 -24.46 14.72
C MET A 310 0.47 -24.07 15.99
N ALA A 311 -0.68 -24.69 16.26
CA ALA A 311 -1.45 -24.42 17.46
C ALA A 311 -0.68 -24.80 18.74
N ALA A 312 0.05 -25.92 18.73
CA ALA A 312 0.85 -26.36 19.87
C ALA A 312 1.99 -25.38 20.20
N ILE A 313 2.67 -24.83 19.19
CA ILE A 313 3.71 -23.80 19.38
C ILE A 313 3.12 -22.57 20.08
N LEU A 314 1.97 -22.07 19.59
CA LEU A 314 1.29 -20.93 20.18
C LEU A 314 0.83 -21.23 21.62
N LYS A 315 0.28 -22.42 21.88
CA LYS A 315 -0.15 -22.85 23.22
C LYS A 315 1.02 -22.97 24.21
N ALA A 316 2.18 -23.46 23.76
CA ALA A 316 3.40 -23.51 24.55
C ALA A 316 4.01 -22.12 24.81
N GLY A 317 3.46 -21.05 24.23
CA GLY A 317 3.98 -19.68 24.31
C GLY A 317 5.17 -19.44 23.38
N GLY A 318 5.51 -20.39 22.51
CA GLY A 318 6.59 -20.27 21.54
C GLY A 318 6.22 -19.34 20.39
N CYS A 319 7.24 -18.82 19.72
CA CYS A 319 7.12 -18.00 18.52
C CYS A 319 7.17 -18.89 17.27
N TYR A 320 6.07 -18.95 16.52
CA TYR A 320 5.97 -19.71 15.27
C TYR A 320 6.82 -19.06 14.17
N VAL A 321 7.82 -19.76 13.66
CA VAL A 321 8.60 -19.34 12.49
C VAL A 321 8.12 -20.11 11.27
N SER A 322 7.44 -19.42 10.36
CA SER A 322 6.92 -20.06 9.15
C SER A 322 8.00 -20.20 8.09
N ILE A 323 8.19 -21.43 7.58
CA ILE A 323 9.10 -21.71 6.48
C ILE A 323 8.31 -22.40 5.37
N ASP A 324 8.32 -21.82 4.18
CA ASP A 324 7.70 -22.45 3.02
C ASP A 324 8.55 -23.64 2.54
N PRO A 325 7.99 -24.87 2.48
CA PRO A 325 8.72 -26.06 2.05
C PRO A 325 9.19 -25.98 0.59
N GLU A 326 8.63 -25.09 -0.23
CA GLU A 326 9.06 -24.86 -1.61
C GLU A 326 10.30 -23.94 -1.72
N LEU A 327 10.76 -23.37 -0.60
CA LEU A 327 11.98 -22.53 -0.61
C LEU A 327 13.24 -23.35 -0.90
N PRO A 328 14.26 -22.77 -1.56
CA PRO A 328 15.56 -23.40 -1.69
C PRO A 328 16.18 -23.75 -0.33
N ALA A 329 16.92 -24.87 -0.26
CA ALA A 329 17.51 -25.36 0.99
C ALA A 329 18.40 -24.32 1.70
N GLU A 330 19.17 -23.53 0.96
CA GLU A 330 20.00 -22.45 1.53
C GLU A 330 19.14 -21.37 2.20
N ARG A 331 18.00 -21.03 1.59
CA ARG A 331 17.06 -20.06 2.16
C ARG A 331 16.38 -20.61 3.42
N LYS A 332 16.02 -21.90 3.41
CA LYS A 332 15.50 -22.60 4.60
C LYS A 332 16.50 -22.56 5.75
N ARG A 333 17.78 -22.87 5.50
CA ARG A 333 18.86 -22.81 6.49
C ARG A 333 19.06 -21.40 7.04
N PHE A 334 19.16 -20.41 6.16
CA PHE A 334 19.29 -19.01 6.56
C PHE A 334 18.19 -18.60 7.55
N ILE A 335 16.93 -18.94 7.26
CA ILE A 335 15.79 -18.58 8.13
C ILE A 335 15.93 -19.20 9.52
N VAL A 336 16.32 -20.47 9.60
CA VAL A 336 16.52 -21.19 10.87
C VAL A 336 17.70 -20.60 11.66
N GLU A 337 18.82 -20.34 10.98
CA GLU A 337 20.03 -19.76 11.58
C GLU A 337 19.77 -18.35 12.10
N ASP A 338 19.21 -17.45 11.26
CA ASP A 338 18.96 -16.06 11.65
C ASP A 338 17.89 -15.93 12.74
N SER A 339 16.86 -16.79 12.71
CA SER A 339 15.79 -16.76 13.74
C SER A 339 16.23 -17.35 15.08
N GLY A 340 17.32 -18.12 15.10
CA GLY A 340 17.72 -18.91 16.26
C GLY A 340 16.67 -19.94 16.68
N ALA A 341 15.96 -20.54 15.72
CA ALA A 341 14.92 -21.52 16.02
C ALA A 341 15.50 -22.73 16.78
N ARG A 342 14.94 -23.04 17.96
CA ARG A 342 15.41 -24.14 18.82
C ARG A 342 15.09 -25.51 18.26
N ARG A 343 13.99 -25.60 17.52
CA ARG A 343 13.45 -26.81 16.91
C ARG A 343 12.83 -26.46 15.56
N VAL A 344 12.89 -27.41 14.63
CA VAL A 344 12.34 -27.29 13.28
C VAL A 344 11.49 -28.52 12.99
N PHE A 345 10.17 -28.37 13.03
CA PHE A 345 9.27 -29.43 12.54
C PHE A 345 9.31 -29.47 11.02
N THR A 346 9.59 -30.64 10.45
CA THR A 346 9.70 -30.79 9.00
C THR A 346 9.35 -32.20 8.51
N ALA A 347 9.20 -32.35 7.21
CA ALA A 347 9.04 -33.66 6.59
C ALA A 347 10.35 -34.48 6.74
N PRO A 348 10.28 -35.81 6.92
CA PRO A 348 11.47 -36.66 7.12
C PRO A 348 12.59 -36.47 6.08
N GLU A 349 12.22 -36.28 4.81
CA GLU A 349 13.13 -36.05 3.69
C GLU A 349 13.92 -34.73 3.79
N ASP A 350 13.34 -33.72 4.42
CA ASP A 350 13.92 -32.38 4.59
C ASP A 350 14.71 -32.25 5.91
N ALA A 351 14.63 -33.23 6.82
CA ALA A 351 15.27 -33.17 8.14
C ALA A 351 16.79 -32.91 8.05
N SER A 352 17.46 -33.50 7.06
CA SER A 352 18.91 -33.31 6.82
C SER A 352 19.30 -31.86 6.50
N ILE A 353 18.36 -31.03 6.05
CA ILE A 353 18.61 -29.60 5.78
C ILE A 353 18.92 -28.85 7.07
N PHE A 354 18.30 -29.25 8.19
CA PHE A 354 18.30 -28.53 9.46
C PHE A 354 19.16 -29.19 10.55
N GLY A 355 19.65 -30.41 10.33
CA GLY A 355 20.53 -31.10 11.29
C GLY A 355 19.84 -31.39 12.62
N ASP A 356 20.57 -31.21 13.73
CA ASP A 356 20.16 -31.67 15.08
C ASP A 356 18.90 -30.99 15.63
N VAL A 357 18.52 -29.83 15.10
CA VAL A 357 17.30 -29.13 15.53
C VAL A 357 16.04 -29.67 14.82
N ALA A 358 16.19 -30.53 13.80
CA ALA A 358 15.08 -31.09 13.05
C ALA A 358 14.23 -32.06 13.89
N ILE A 359 12.91 -31.96 13.77
CA ILE A 359 11.94 -32.93 14.25
C ILE A 359 11.17 -33.45 13.03
N PRO A 360 11.52 -34.65 12.53
CA PRO A 360 10.76 -35.32 11.49
C PRO A 360 9.32 -35.56 11.95
N THR A 361 8.37 -35.00 11.23
CA THR A 361 6.95 -35.12 11.57
C THR A 361 6.39 -36.39 10.94
N THR A 362 6.27 -37.46 11.73
CA THR A 362 5.67 -38.74 11.31
C THR A 362 4.40 -39.02 12.10
N THR A 363 3.55 -39.91 11.59
CA THR A 363 2.36 -40.38 12.32
C THR A 363 2.76 -41.07 13.63
N ASP A 364 3.75 -41.96 13.59
CA ASP A 364 4.27 -42.65 14.77
C ASP A 364 4.73 -41.67 15.87
N PHE A 365 5.40 -40.58 15.48
CA PHE A 365 5.80 -39.54 16.44
C PHE A 365 4.58 -38.92 17.12
N MET A 366 3.54 -38.58 16.37
CA MET A 366 2.32 -37.99 16.93
C MET A 366 1.55 -38.97 17.82
N GLU A 367 1.44 -40.25 17.41
CA GLU A 367 0.77 -41.30 18.19
C GLU A 367 1.49 -41.59 19.52
N GLN A 368 2.83 -41.60 19.51
CA GLN A 368 3.61 -41.80 20.73
C GLN A 368 3.32 -40.70 21.76
N LEU A 369 3.22 -39.44 21.33
CA LEU A 369 2.92 -38.32 22.22
C LEU A 369 1.56 -38.47 22.92
N GLU A 370 0.56 -39.06 22.25
CA GLU A 370 -0.77 -39.25 22.86
C GLU A 370 -0.74 -40.21 24.06
N SER A 371 0.25 -41.11 24.12
CA SER A 371 0.43 -42.01 25.27
C SER A 371 1.21 -41.38 26.43
N ASP A 372 2.05 -40.40 26.14
CA ASP A 372 3.02 -39.85 27.09
C ASP A 372 2.52 -38.58 27.83
N PHE A 373 1.52 -37.88 27.29
CA PHE A 373 1.02 -36.61 27.83
C PHE A 373 -0.50 -36.54 27.93
N ASP A 374 -1.00 -35.83 28.95
CA ASP A 374 -2.43 -35.54 29.11
C ASP A 374 -2.92 -34.47 28.11
N ASP A 375 -4.24 -34.41 27.91
CA ASP A 375 -4.87 -33.53 26.93
C ASP A 375 -5.51 -32.26 27.52
N SER A 376 -5.30 -31.97 28.81
CA SER A 376 -5.89 -30.80 29.45
C SER A 376 -5.33 -29.49 28.87
N ASN A 377 -6.20 -28.49 28.74
CA ASN A 377 -5.87 -27.20 28.11
C ASN A 377 -4.61 -26.57 28.73
N ILE A 378 -3.67 -26.20 27.86
CA ILE A 378 -2.46 -25.47 28.20
C ILE A 378 -2.38 -24.20 27.34
N CYS A 379 -2.07 -23.08 27.98
CA CYS A 379 -1.78 -21.83 27.29
C CYS A 379 -0.79 -21.01 28.12
N LEU A 380 0.46 -20.97 27.68
CA LEU A 380 1.53 -20.19 28.31
C LEU A 380 1.76 -18.84 27.60
N ALA A 381 1.15 -18.64 26.42
CA ALA A 381 1.22 -17.37 25.71
C ALA A 381 0.54 -16.25 26.52
N THR A 382 1.05 -15.03 26.33
CA THR A 382 0.40 -13.81 26.77
C THR A 382 0.20 -12.90 25.56
N LEU A 383 -0.68 -11.89 25.67
CA LEU A 383 -0.89 -10.94 24.57
C LEU A 383 0.39 -10.18 24.19
N SER A 384 1.30 -9.96 25.14
CA SER A 384 2.62 -9.35 24.88
C SER A 384 3.63 -10.29 24.23
N SER A 385 3.44 -11.61 24.34
CA SER A 385 4.35 -12.61 23.79
C SER A 385 4.37 -12.55 22.26
N LEU A 386 5.49 -12.93 21.65
CA LEU A 386 5.57 -13.17 20.21
C LEU A 386 4.64 -14.32 19.80
N ALA A 387 3.77 -14.07 18.82
CA ALA A 387 2.97 -15.12 18.20
C ALA A 387 3.74 -15.77 17.05
N TYR A 388 4.33 -14.96 16.17
CA TYR A 388 5.04 -15.47 15.01
C TYR A 388 6.15 -14.53 14.53
N LEU A 389 7.11 -15.11 13.84
CA LEU A 389 8.16 -14.43 13.11
C LEU A 389 8.03 -14.79 11.64
N LEU A 390 7.86 -13.78 10.80
CA LEU A 390 7.74 -13.96 9.35
C LEU A 390 8.86 -13.21 8.63
N TYR A 391 9.52 -13.89 7.70
CA TYR A 391 10.56 -13.28 6.87
C TYR A 391 9.97 -12.61 5.63
N THR A 392 10.29 -11.33 5.45
CA THR A 392 9.97 -10.56 4.24
C THR A 392 11.21 -10.38 3.37
N SER A 393 11.03 -9.95 2.11
CA SER A 393 12.16 -9.55 1.27
C SER A 393 12.89 -8.34 1.88
N GLY A 394 14.21 -8.27 1.72
CA GLY A 394 15.04 -7.17 2.21
C GLY A 394 15.85 -6.50 1.11
N THR A 395 16.06 -5.19 1.25
CA THR A 395 16.82 -4.32 0.31
C THR A 395 18.25 -4.78 0.04
N THR A 396 18.88 -5.54 0.96
CA THR A 396 20.25 -6.06 0.80
C THR A 396 20.30 -7.43 0.10
N GLY A 397 19.15 -8.05 -0.17
CA GLY A 397 19.01 -9.42 -0.69
C GLY A 397 18.72 -10.46 0.41
N ASN A 398 19.16 -10.19 1.64
CA ASN A 398 18.83 -11.01 2.80
C ASN A 398 17.41 -10.68 3.29
N PRO A 399 16.58 -11.68 3.63
CA PRO A 399 15.25 -11.43 4.14
C PRO A 399 15.33 -10.86 5.56
N LYS A 400 14.28 -10.14 5.96
CA LYS A 400 14.18 -9.52 7.29
C LYS A 400 13.09 -10.23 8.08
N GLY A 401 13.40 -10.76 9.25
CA GLY A 401 12.40 -11.35 10.13
C GLY A 401 11.59 -10.26 10.84
N CYS A 402 10.28 -10.20 10.63
CA CYS A 402 9.38 -9.32 11.38
C CYS A 402 8.88 -10.04 12.63
N LEU A 403 8.88 -9.37 13.79
CA LEU A 403 8.48 -9.94 15.08
C LEU A 403 7.05 -9.51 15.46
N LEU A 404 6.08 -10.42 15.37
CA LEU A 404 4.66 -10.13 15.58
C LEU A 404 4.15 -10.72 16.91
N THR A 405 3.27 -9.99 17.59
CA THR A 405 2.75 -10.35 18.91
C THR A 405 1.36 -10.96 18.84
N HIS A 406 0.97 -11.69 19.89
CA HIS A 406 -0.39 -12.19 20.02
C HIS A 406 -1.43 -11.06 20.05
N ARG A 407 -1.13 -9.93 20.70
CA ARG A 407 -2.00 -8.74 20.72
C ARG A 407 -2.27 -8.21 19.30
N GLY A 408 -1.22 -8.04 18.49
CA GLY A 408 -1.39 -7.60 17.11
C GLY A 408 -2.21 -8.57 16.29
N LEU A 409 -1.98 -9.89 16.48
CA LEU A 409 -2.71 -10.94 15.77
C LEU A 409 -4.20 -10.95 16.14
N TYR A 410 -4.53 -10.81 17.42
CA TYR A 410 -5.92 -10.71 17.88
C TYR A 410 -6.63 -9.52 17.24
N TRP A 411 -6.07 -8.32 17.39
CA TRP A 411 -6.70 -7.09 16.91
C TRP A 411 -6.79 -6.99 15.39
N ALA A 412 -5.87 -7.61 14.66
CA ALA A 412 -5.96 -7.73 13.21
C ALA A 412 -7.14 -8.62 12.81
N MET A 413 -7.30 -9.75 13.50
CA MET A 413 -8.32 -10.76 13.15
C MET A 413 -9.72 -10.39 13.62
N ASP A 414 -9.85 -9.76 14.78
CA ASP A 414 -11.11 -9.19 15.25
C ASP A 414 -11.67 -8.19 14.23
N ALA A 415 -10.84 -7.22 13.81
CA ALA A 415 -11.22 -6.25 12.80
C ALA A 415 -11.49 -6.90 11.42
N PHE A 416 -10.65 -7.86 11.00
CA PHE A 416 -10.83 -8.55 9.72
C PHE A 416 -12.14 -9.33 9.63
N CYS A 417 -12.53 -9.99 10.71
CA CYS A 417 -13.80 -10.70 10.80
C CYS A 417 -15.01 -9.76 10.92
N ALA A 418 -14.81 -8.53 11.40
CA ALA A 418 -15.85 -7.52 11.51
C ALA A 418 -16.04 -6.69 10.21
N LEU A 419 -15.00 -6.52 9.38
CA LEU A 419 -14.97 -5.49 8.32
C LEU A 419 -14.38 -5.97 6.97
N PRO A 420 -15.18 -6.02 5.89
CA PRO A 420 -16.64 -6.09 5.91
C PRO A 420 -17.09 -7.43 6.49
N LYS A 421 -18.10 -7.40 7.36
CA LYS A 421 -18.65 -8.59 8.02
C LYS A 421 -19.07 -9.63 6.97
N PRO A 422 -18.48 -10.83 6.96
CA PRO A 422 -18.91 -11.88 6.08
C PRO A 422 -20.27 -12.42 6.53
N VAL A 423 -21.09 -12.86 5.56
CA VAL A 423 -22.33 -13.61 5.88
C VAL A 423 -21.90 -15.06 6.11
N THR A 424 -21.73 -15.44 7.38
CA THR A 424 -21.18 -16.74 7.76
C THR A 424 -22.20 -17.65 8.44
N ASN A 425 -22.28 -18.89 7.98
CA ASN A 425 -22.85 -20.02 8.69
C ASN A 425 -21.73 -21.01 9.06
N PRO A 426 -21.34 -21.09 10.34
CA PRO A 426 -20.26 -21.96 10.82
C PRO A 426 -20.44 -23.46 10.55
N ASP A 427 -21.65 -23.93 10.23
CA ASP A 427 -21.92 -25.35 9.93
C ASP A 427 -21.69 -25.70 8.46
N THR A 428 -21.84 -24.74 7.56
CA THR A 428 -21.81 -24.98 6.10
C THR A 428 -20.68 -24.27 5.39
N ASP A 429 -20.18 -23.17 5.94
CA ASP A 429 -19.21 -22.34 5.25
C ASP A 429 -17.80 -22.91 5.35
N LYS A 430 -17.17 -22.99 4.19
CA LYS A 430 -15.81 -23.45 3.98
C LYS A 430 -14.92 -22.30 3.56
N ARG A 431 -13.82 -22.10 4.29
CA ARG A 431 -12.73 -21.18 3.95
C ARG A 431 -11.59 -21.96 3.31
N LEU A 432 -11.17 -21.57 2.11
CA LEU A 432 -10.00 -22.19 1.49
C LEU A 432 -8.71 -21.57 2.04
N ALA A 433 -7.82 -22.42 2.54
CA ALA A 433 -6.43 -22.06 2.76
C ALA A 433 -5.68 -22.17 1.43
N LEU A 434 -5.26 -21.04 0.84
CA LEU A 434 -4.59 -20.98 -0.47
C LEU A 434 -3.25 -20.24 -0.43
N ALA A 435 -3.08 -19.29 0.49
CA ALA A 435 -1.85 -18.50 0.60
C ALA A 435 -0.63 -19.39 0.84
N SER A 436 0.52 -19.01 0.28
CA SER A 436 1.80 -19.65 0.64
C SER A 436 2.12 -19.34 2.11
N THR A 437 2.78 -20.29 2.78
CA THR A 437 3.23 -20.11 4.17
C THR A 437 4.31 -19.04 4.30
N ALA A 438 4.93 -18.60 3.19
CA ALA A 438 5.83 -17.46 3.17
C ALA A 438 5.14 -16.11 3.46
N PHE A 439 3.80 -16.05 3.45
CA PHE A 439 3.02 -14.82 3.66
C PHE A 439 2.12 -14.91 4.88
N ASP A 440 2.02 -13.85 5.66
CA ASP A 440 1.14 -13.74 6.84
C ASP A 440 -0.34 -13.99 6.54
N VAL A 441 -0.78 -13.84 5.28
CA VAL A 441 -2.12 -14.23 4.83
C VAL A 441 -2.45 -15.70 5.17
N HIS A 442 -1.49 -16.63 5.19
CA HIS A 442 -1.79 -18.01 5.60
C HIS A 442 -2.21 -18.11 7.09
N ILE A 443 -1.68 -17.23 7.93
CA ILE A 443 -2.04 -17.17 9.35
C ILE A 443 -3.46 -16.62 9.48
N SER A 444 -3.80 -15.60 8.70
CA SER A 444 -5.17 -15.07 8.66
C SER A 444 -6.18 -16.09 8.13
N GLU A 445 -5.76 -16.95 7.19
CA GLU A 445 -6.59 -18.08 6.73
C GLU A 445 -7.02 -18.98 7.87
N ILE A 446 -6.06 -19.37 8.69
CA ILE A 446 -6.25 -20.28 9.81
C ILE A 446 -7.02 -19.59 10.95
N VAL A 447 -6.57 -18.42 11.39
CA VAL A 447 -7.15 -17.76 12.57
C VAL A 447 -8.56 -17.21 12.30
N GLN A 448 -8.86 -16.75 11.08
CA GLN A 448 -10.23 -16.41 10.71
C GLN A 448 -11.17 -17.61 10.81
N SER A 449 -10.69 -18.82 10.49
CA SER A 449 -11.52 -20.02 10.64
C SER A 449 -11.88 -20.28 12.10
N TRP A 450 -10.94 -20.05 13.03
CA TRP A 450 -11.19 -20.15 14.47
C TRP A 450 -12.16 -19.08 14.95
N CYS A 451 -11.96 -17.81 14.58
CA CYS A 451 -12.86 -16.72 14.99
C CYS A 451 -14.32 -16.96 14.54
N LEU A 452 -14.51 -17.46 13.32
CA LEU A 452 -15.84 -17.68 12.74
C LEU A 452 -16.40 -19.08 13.04
N GLY A 453 -15.63 -19.98 13.66
CA GLY A 453 -15.99 -21.38 13.86
C GLY A 453 -16.27 -22.15 12.57
N SER A 454 -15.69 -21.68 11.46
CA SER A 454 -15.91 -22.22 10.11
C SER A 454 -14.90 -23.32 9.81
N ARG A 455 -15.17 -24.09 8.74
CA ARG A 455 -14.31 -25.18 8.29
C ARG A 455 -13.19 -24.63 7.40
N LEU A 456 -11.93 -24.90 7.75
CA LEU A 456 -10.78 -24.61 6.90
C LEU A 456 -10.50 -25.78 5.95
N VAL A 457 -10.49 -25.52 4.65
CA VAL A 457 -10.17 -26.49 3.60
C VAL A 457 -8.74 -26.29 3.15
N SER A 458 -7.98 -27.38 3.00
CA SER A 458 -6.63 -27.31 2.42
C SER A 458 -6.26 -28.54 1.61
N ALA A 459 -5.35 -28.35 0.67
CA ALA A 459 -4.77 -29.40 -0.17
C ALA A 459 -3.38 -28.94 -0.66
N PRO A 460 -2.58 -29.80 -1.33
CA PRO A 460 -1.35 -29.37 -1.97
C PRO A 460 -1.61 -28.18 -2.89
N ARG A 461 -0.87 -27.09 -2.67
CA ARG A 461 -1.15 -25.80 -3.32
C ARG A 461 -1.05 -25.90 -4.84
N PHE A 462 -0.08 -26.65 -5.37
CA PHE A 462 0.07 -26.83 -6.80
C PHE A 462 -1.16 -27.51 -7.42
N GLU A 463 -1.73 -28.55 -6.78
CA GLU A 463 -2.93 -29.25 -7.26
C GLU A 463 -4.13 -28.31 -7.27
N LEU A 464 -4.36 -27.56 -6.17
CA LEU A 464 -5.42 -26.55 -6.10
C LEU A 464 -5.33 -25.56 -7.27
N LEU A 465 -4.13 -25.09 -7.61
CA LEU A 465 -3.95 -24.09 -8.65
C LEU A 465 -4.16 -24.62 -10.07
N THR A 466 -4.05 -25.93 -10.31
CA THR A 466 -4.26 -26.50 -11.66
C THR A 466 -5.71 -26.38 -12.14
N GLN A 467 -6.67 -26.56 -11.25
CA GLN A 467 -8.11 -26.55 -11.56
C GLN A 467 -8.92 -25.83 -10.46
N LEU A 468 -8.40 -24.69 -9.99
CA LEU A 468 -8.91 -23.98 -8.81
C LEU A 468 -10.42 -23.73 -8.85
N ARG A 469 -10.92 -23.24 -9.99
CA ARG A 469 -12.36 -23.01 -10.21
C ARG A 469 -13.19 -24.27 -9.97
N GLN A 470 -12.78 -25.40 -10.55
CA GLN A 470 -13.49 -26.66 -10.43
C GLN A 470 -13.47 -27.18 -8.99
N HIS A 471 -12.32 -27.08 -8.32
CA HIS A 471 -12.17 -27.48 -6.92
C HIS A 471 -13.02 -26.62 -5.97
N ILE A 472 -13.10 -25.31 -6.19
CA ILE A 472 -13.97 -24.41 -5.42
C ILE A 472 -15.43 -24.85 -5.53
N ILE A 473 -15.89 -25.20 -6.74
CA ILE A 473 -17.26 -25.66 -6.99
C ILE A 473 -17.50 -27.02 -6.33
N SER A 474 -16.63 -28.00 -6.56
CA SER A 474 -16.83 -29.37 -6.08
C SER A 474 -16.75 -29.48 -4.55
N ILE A 475 -15.85 -28.74 -3.93
CA ILE A 475 -15.70 -28.72 -2.46
C ILE A 475 -16.79 -27.85 -1.80
N GLY A 476 -17.30 -26.84 -2.51
CA GLY A 476 -18.24 -25.86 -1.97
C GLY A 476 -17.53 -24.75 -1.17
N VAL A 477 -16.41 -24.22 -1.67
CA VAL A 477 -15.67 -23.14 -1.00
C VAL A 477 -16.47 -21.84 -1.04
N THR A 478 -16.71 -21.26 0.14
CA THR A 478 -17.54 -20.06 0.32
C THR A 478 -16.72 -18.80 0.63
N HIS A 479 -15.55 -18.96 1.24
CA HIS A 479 -14.69 -17.87 1.67
C HIS A 479 -13.28 -18.09 1.12
N ILE A 480 -12.71 -17.08 0.46
CA ILE A 480 -11.38 -17.19 -0.14
C ILE A 480 -10.68 -15.83 -0.16
N GLY A 481 -9.37 -15.84 0.10
CA GLY A 481 -8.48 -14.70 -0.07
C GLY A 481 -7.60 -14.89 -1.30
N MET A 482 -7.58 -13.93 -2.22
CA MET A 482 -6.78 -14.00 -3.44
C MET A 482 -6.32 -12.63 -3.91
N VAL A 483 -5.15 -12.57 -4.51
CA VAL A 483 -4.68 -11.35 -5.17
C VAL A 483 -5.40 -11.15 -6.51
N PRO A 484 -5.64 -9.90 -6.96
CA PRO A 484 -6.37 -9.59 -8.19
C PRO A 484 -5.94 -10.40 -9.41
N SER A 485 -4.64 -10.51 -9.65
CA SER A 485 -4.08 -11.27 -10.79
C SER A 485 -4.44 -12.76 -10.77
N MET A 486 -4.48 -13.39 -9.59
CA MET A 486 -4.89 -14.79 -9.46
C MET A 486 -6.40 -14.97 -9.69
N ILE A 487 -7.22 -14.02 -9.23
CA ILE A 487 -8.68 -14.05 -9.44
C ILE A 487 -8.98 -14.04 -10.93
N GLU A 488 -8.37 -13.12 -11.67
CA GLU A 488 -8.59 -12.99 -13.12
C GLU A 488 -8.08 -14.21 -13.89
N ALA A 489 -6.92 -14.75 -13.51
CA ALA A 489 -6.29 -15.87 -14.22
C ALA A 489 -6.91 -17.24 -13.93
N LEU A 490 -7.38 -17.49 -12.70
CA LEU A 490 -7.75 -18.84 -12.25
C LEU A 490 -9.26 -19.03 -12.01
N LEU A 491 -9.98 -17.95 -11.73
CA LEU A 491 -11.44 -18.01 -11.54
C LEU A 491 -12.20 -17.53 -12.76
N GLU A 492 -11.60 -16.65 -13.57
CA GLU A 492 -12.08 -16.07 -14.83
C GLU A 492 -13.33 -15.18 -14.70
N SER A 493 -14.38 -15.72 -14.08
CA SER A 493 -15.70 -15.13 -13.95
C SER A 493 -16.43 -15.58 -12.67
N PRO A 494 -17.34 -14.76 -12.10
CA PRO A 494 -17.98 -15.05 -10.83
C PRO A 494 -19.15 -16.05 -10.90
N GLU A 495 -19.66 -16.37 -12.09
CA GLU A 495 -20.86 -17.20 -12.29
C GLU A 495 -20.63 -18.64 -11.81
N GLY A 496 -21.63 -19.25 -11.17
CA GLY A 496 -21.57 -20.64 -10.71
C GLY A 496 -20.66 -20.92 -9.52
N LEU A 497 -19.88 -19.94 -9.04
CA LEU A 497 -19.01 -20.09 -7.87
C LEU A 497 -19.82 -19.92 -6.56
N PRO A 498 -19.71 -20.85 -5.60
CA PRO A 498 -20.39 -20.76 -4.29
C PRO A 498 -19.80 -19.72 -3.33
N ILE A 499 -18.86 -18.89 -3.80
CA ILE A 499 -18.16 -17.87 -3.01
C ILE A 499 -19.15 -16.79 -2.55
N LYS A 500 -19.17 -16.53 -1.24
CA LYS A 500 -19.94 -15.48 -0.56
C LYS A 500 -19.04 -14.35 -0.05
N TYR A 501 -17.77 -14.65 0.20
CA TYR A 501 -16.78 -13.70 0.70
C TYR A 501 -15.47 -13.85 -0.07
N LEU A 502 -15.13 -12.83 -0.86
CA LEU A 502 -13.89 -12.76 -1.62
C LEU A 502 -13.06 -11.59 -1.09
N VAL A 503 -11.98 -11.91 -0.40
CA VAL A 503 -11.01 -10.91 0.05
C VAL A 503 -9.93 -10.77 -1.00
N SER A 504 -9.71 -9.54 -1.44
CA SER A 504 -8.62 -9.19 -2.33
C SER A 504 -7.69 -8.18 -1.69
N GLY A 505 -6.39 -8.45 -1.77
CA GLY A 505 -5.35 -7.62 -1.20
C GLY A 505 -3.99 -7.92 -1.85
N GLY A 506 -2.96 -7.18 -1.48
CA GLY A 506 -1.60 -7.39 -2.00
C GLY A 506 -1.33 -6.78 -3.38
N GLU A 507 -2.33 -6.44 -4.19
CA GLU A 507 -2.19 -5.68 -5.46
C GLU A 507 -3.28 -4.63 -5.62
N LYS A 508 -3.13 -3.73 -6.60
CA LYS A 508 -4.22 -2.83 -7.00
C LYS A 508 -5.31 -3.65 -7.68
N ILE A 509 -6.55 -3.47 -7.25
CA ILE A 509 -7.70 -4.12 -7.88
C ILE A 509 -7.88 -3.57 -9.29
N THR A 510 -8.19 -4.45 -10.25
CA THR A 510 -8.43 -4.03 -11.63
C THR A 510 -9.87 -3.58 -11.83
N ASP A 511 -10.05 -2.74 -12.83
CA ASP A 511 -11.35 -2.27 -13.30
C ASP A 511 -12.25 -3.40 -13.81
N SER A 512 -11.63 -4.41 -14.41
CA SER A 512 -12.29 -5.62 -14.93
C SER A 512 -12.82 -6.48 -13.79
N LEU A 513 -11.97 -6.73 -12.78
CA LEU A 513 -12.34 -7.48 -11.59
C LEU A 513 -13.48 -6.78 -10.85
N LEU A 514 -13.36 -5.47 -10.62
CA LEU A 514 -14.40 -4.69 -9.94
C LEU A 514 -15.74 -4.83 -10.67
N LYS A 515 -15.78 -4.61 -11.99
CA LYS A 515 -17.01 -4.69 -12.80
C LYS A 515 -17.64 -6.08 -12.78
N LYS A 516 -16.85 -7.14 -12.92
CA LYS A 516 -17.36 -8.52 -12.96
C LYS A 516 -17.86 -8.98 -11.59
N TRP A 517 -17.04 -8.84 -10.56
CA TRP A 517 -17.28 -9.48 -9.27
C TRP A 517 -18.26 -8.71 -8.39
N SER A 518 -18.25 -7.38 -8.44
CA SER A 518 -19.18 -6.57 -7.64
C SER A 518 -20.63 -6.59 -8.12
N ALA A 519 -20.90 -7.13 -9.32
CA ALA A 519 -22.25 -7.29 -9.85
C ALA A 519 -23.08 -8.33 -9.06
N ARG A 520 -22.42 -9.21 -8.30
CA ARG A 520 -23.07 -10.19 -7.42
C ARG A 520 -23.49 -9.55 -6.11
N SER A 521 -24.81 -9.45 -5.88
CA SER A 521 -25.37 -8.90 -4.65
C SER A 521 -25.17 -9.79 -3.42
N ASP A 522 -25.05 -11.11 -3.64
CA ASP A 522 -24.80 -12.14 -2.63
C ASP A 522 -23.31 -12.28 -2.25
N LEU A 523 -22.42 -11.59 -2.98
CA LEU A 523 -20.99 -11.56 -2.72
C LEU A 523 -20.59 -10.32 -1.94
N VAL A 524 -19.83 -10.53 -0.88
CA VAL A 524 -19.02 -9.48 -0.26
C VAL A 524 -17.62 -9.53 -0.87
N LEU A 525 -17.37 -8.59 -1.78
CA LEU A 525 -16.03 -8.33 -2.33
C LEU A 525 -15.33 -7.30 -1.44
N ALA A 526 -14.25 -7.72 -0.78
CA ALA A 526 -13.48 -6.88 0.13
C ALA A 526 -12.13 -6.51 -0.46
N ASN A 527 -11.78 -5.22 -0.45
CA ASN A 527 -10.42 -4.74 -0.66
C ASN A 527 -9.73 -4.63 0.70
N PHE A 528 -8.58 -5.27 0.84
CA PHE A 528 -7.85 -5.40 2.08
C PHE A 528 -6.41 -4.94 1.89
N TYR A 529 -5.89 -4.18 2.85
CA TYR A 529 -4.53 -3.68 2.81
C TYR A 529 -3.89 -3.74 4.20
N GLY A 530 -2.65 -4.21 4.20
CA GLY A 530 -1.72 -4.05 5.31
C GLY A 530 -0.34 -4.59 4.95
N PRO A 531 0.73 -3.97 5.44
CA PRO A 531 2.06 -4.55 5.43
C PRO A 531 2.23 -5.54 6.59
N THR A 532 3.16 -6.48 6.47
CA THR A 532 3.47 -7.45 7.53
C THR A 532 3.84 -6.80 8.85
N GLU A 533 4.50 -5.65 8.83
CA GLU A 533 4.88 -4.89 10.03
C GLU A 533 3.70 -4.25 10.79
N ALA A 534 2.51 -4.23 10.18
CA ALA A 534 1.24 -3.87 10.81
C ALA A 534 0.30 -5.08 10.97
N THR A 535 0.87 -6.28 11.06
CA THR A 535 0.20 -7.56 11.33
C THR A 535 -0.96 -7.87 10.37
N ILE A 536 -0.64 -8.45 9.20
CA ILE A 536 -1.60 -8.92 8.17
C ILE A 536 -2.34 -7.78 7.45
N GLY A 537 -3.01 -6.90 8.20
CA GLY A 537 -3.95 -5.92 7.69
C GLY A 537 -4.12 -4.75 8.63
N CYS A 538 -4.36 -3.56 8.07
CA CYS A 538 -4.70 -2.37 8.84
C CYS A 538 -5.83 -1.54 8.23
N THR A 539 -6.26 -1.84 7.00
CA THR A 539 -7.45 -1.24 6.38
C THR A 539 -8.25 -2.31 5.61
N SER A 540 -9.57 -2.10 5.53
CA SER A 540 -10.46 -2.97 4.76
C SER A 540 -11.70 -2.21 4.32
N ARG A 541 -12.29 -2.64 3.20
CA ARG A 541 -13.46 -2.01 2.60
C ARG A 541 -14.23 -3.00 1.76
N ARG A 542 -15.57 -2.99 1.86
CA ARG A 542 -16.42 -3.56 0.81
C ARG A 542 -16.35 -2.67 -0.43
N ILE A 543 -16.10 -3.27 -1.59
CA ILE A 543 -15.99 -2.55 -2.86
C ILE A 543 -17.13 -2.94 -3.82
N GLY A 544 -17.66 -1.95 -4.51
CA GLY A 544 -18.73 -2.02 -5.49
C GLY A 544 -18.33 -1.46 -6.86
N MET A 545 -19.18 -1.65 -7.87
CA MET A 545 -18.87 -1.32 -9.28
C MET A 545 -18.41 0.13 -9.50
N ASN A 546 -18.96 1.07 -8.72
CA ASN A 546 -18.69 2.49 -8.85
C ASN A 546 -17.53 2.95 -7.97
N ASP A 547 -16.93 2.11 -7.14
CA ASP A 547 -15.88 2.51 -6.24
C ASP A 547 -14.54 2.76 -6.93
N ARG A 548 -13.71 3.62 -6.32
CA ARG A 548 -12.31 3.78 -6.72
C ARG A 548 -11.50 2.57 -6.28
N LYS A 549 -10.72 1.99 -7.19
CA LYS A 549 -9.83 0.84 -6.93
C LYS A 549 -8.61 1.21 -6.09
N GLU A 550 -8.20 2.47 -6.09
CA GLU A 550 -7.10 2.99 -5.28
C GLU A 550 -7.48 3.18 -3.81
N ASN A 551 -8.79 3.21 -3.50
CA ASN A 551 -9.27 3.39 -2.15
C ASN A 551 -9.17 2.07 -1.37
N ILE A 552 -8.29 2.05 -0.37
CA ILE A 552 -8.01 0.90 0.50
C ILE A 552 -8.89 0.87 1.75
N GLY A 553 -9.86 1.77 1.86
CA GLY A 553 -10.77 1.86 3.00
C GLY A 553 -10.24 2.71 4.14
N ARG A 554 -10.90 2.58 5.29
CA ARG A 554 -10.52 3.25 6.53
C ARG A 554 -9.58 2.34 7.34
N ALA A 555 -8.82 2.94 8.24
CA ALA A 555 -8.09 2.21 9.27
C ALA A 555 -9.04 1.31 10.08
N PHE A 556 -8.56 0.17 10.55
CA PHE A 556 -9.30 -0.65 11.48
C PHE A 556 -9.62 0.12 12.76
N PRO A 557 -10.75 -0.20 13.43
CA PRO A 557 -11.03 0.36 14.76
C PRO A 557 -9.90 0.11 15.77
N SER A 558 -9.09 -0.93 15.56
CA SER A 558 -7.97 -1.29 16.41
C SER A 558 -6.67 -0.54 16.10
N CYS A 559 -6.61 0.36 15.11
CA CYS A 559 -5.41 1.12 14.80
C CYS A 559 -5.68 2.56 14.35
N SER A 560 -4.71 3.43 14.61
CA SER A 560 -4.72 4.79 14.10
C SER A 560 -3.97 4.88 12.78
N ALA A 561 -4.45 5.70 11.87
CA ALA A 561 -3.74 6.02 10.62
C ALA A 561 -3.45 7.52 10.52
N TYR A 562 -2.26 7.84 10.04
CA TYR A 562 -1.79 9.20 9.82
C TYR A 562 -1.12 9.30 8.45
N VAL A 563 -1.26 10.44 7.79
CA VAL A 563 -0.50 10.75 6.57
C VAL A 563 0.46 11.87 6.91
N VAL A 564 1.76 11.63 6.75
CA VAL A 564 2.83 12.54 7.19
C VAL A 564 3.75 12.96 6.06
N ASP A 565 4.39 14.12 6.21
CA ASP A 565 5.47 14.55 5.32
C ASP A 565 6.83 13.95 5.75
N ARG A 566 7.89 14.36 5.05
CA ARG A 566 9.27 13.89 5.30
C ARG A 566 9.81 14.30 6.67
N ASP A 567 9.25 15.35 7.26
CA ASP A 567 9.61 15.89 8.57
C ASP A 567 8.72 15.29 9.68
N LEU A 568 7.90 14.26 9.35
CA LEU A 568 6.93 13.57 10.22
C LEU A 568 5.78 14.44 10.73
N ASN A 569 5.47 15.55 10.04
CA ASN A 569 4.29 16.34 10.38
C ASN A 569 3.06 15.77 9.66
N THR A 570 1.91 15.68 10.34
CA THR A 570 0.65 15.28 9.69
C THR A 570 0.31 16.29 8.60
N VAL A 571 0.08 15.83 7.37
CA VAL A 571 -0.29 16.71 6.25
C VAL A 571 -1.77 17.12 6.34
N PRO A 572 -2.18 18.24 5.72
CA PRO A 572 -3.60 18.60 5.64
C PRO A 572 -4.42 17.47 5.00
N LEU A 573 -5.68 17.33 5.41
CA LEU A 573 -6.61 16.33 4.87
C LEU A 573 -6.73 16.47 3.34
N GLY A 574 -6.59 15.37 2.61
CA GLY A 574 -6.58 15.33 1.14
C GLY A 574 -5.21 15.51 0.47
N CYS A 575 -4.19 16.01 1.20
CA CYS A 575 -2.83 16.15 0.67
C CYS A 575 -2.08 14.79 0.64
N PRO A 576 -1.22 14.55 -0.36
CA PRO A 576 -0.36 13.37 -0.39
C PRO A 576 0.70 13.36 0.74
N GLY A 577 1.04 12.17 1.23
CA GLY A 577 2.14 11.93 2.16
C GLY A 577 2.36 10.45 2.45
N GLU A 578 3.30 10.14 3.34
CA GLU A 578 3.59 8.77 3.77
C GLU A 578 2.54 8.28 4.78
N LEU A 579 2.02 7.06 4.59
CA LEU A 579 1.13 6.42 5.56
C LEU A 579 1.93 5.92 6.78
N VAL A 580 1.43 6.27 7.97
CA VAL A 580 1.94 5.81 9.26
C VAL A 580 0.80 5.15 10.04
N ILE A 581 1.04 3.92 10.52
CA ILE A 581 0.07 3.14 11.30
C ILE A 581 0.55 3.05 12.75
N SER A 582 -0.33 3.35 13.70
CA SER A 582 -0.06 3.24 15.14
C SER A 582 -1.11 2.36 15.83
N GLY A 583 -0.74 1.74 16.94
CA GLY A 583 -1.63 0.92 17.75
C GLY A 583 -1.18 -0.53 17.91
N PRO A 584 -2.01 -1.41 18.50
CA PRO A 584 -1.66 -2.78 18.85
C PRO A 584 -1.24 -3.67 17.67
N LEU A 585 -1.61 -3.31 16.44
CA LEU A 585 -1.25 -4.05 15.22
C LEU A 585 0.24 -3.93 14.86
N VAL A 586 0.94 -2.92 15.39
CA VAL A 586 2.32 -2.63 15.01
C VAL A 586 3.26 -3.69 15.59
N ALA A 587 4.10 -4.26 14.73
CA ALA A 587 5.10 -5.26 15.08
C ALA A 587 6.06 -4.75 16.17
N ARG A 588 6.71 -5.70 16.86
CA ARG A 588 7.74 -5.37 17.84
C ARG A 588 8.94 -4.68 17.16
N GLY A 589 9.30 -5.13 15.96
CA GLY A 589 10.40 -4.65 15.14
C GLY A 589 10.93 -5.73 14.21
N TYR A 590 12.10 -5.49 13.60
CA TYR A 590 12.83 -6.50 12.84
C TYR A 590 13.81 -7.28 13.74
N HIS A 591 13.83 -8.60 13.59
CA HIS A 591 14.73 -9.50 14.31
C HIS A 591 16.19 -9.17 14.00
N ASN A 592 17.02 -9.05 15.04
CA ASN A 592 18.46 -8.76 14.94
C ASN A 592 18.84 -7.53 14.09
N LEU A 593 17.92 -6.57 13.90
CA LEU A 593 18.14 -5.40 13.04
C LEU A 593 17.67 -4.10 13.72
N PRO A 594 18.32 -3.65 14.82
CA PRO A 594 17.91 -2.46 15.58
C PRO A 594 17.98 -1.15 14.76
N ASP A 595 18.96 -1.00 13.88
CA ASP A 595 19.13 0.20 13.06
C ASP A 595 18.04 0.33 11.98
N VAL A 596 17.60 -0.80 11.41
CA VAL A 596 16.49 -0.82 10.46
C VAL A 596 15.17 -0.63 11.22
N THR A 597 15.07 -1.23 12.41
CA THR A 597 13.89 -1.12 13.27
C THR A 597 13.63 0.32 13.67
N SER A 598 14.63 1.04 14.21
CA SER A 598 14.45 2.42 14.67
C SER A 598 14.07 3.42 13.56
N LYS A 599 14.39 3.12 12.31
CA LYS A 599 14.01 3.95 11.15
C LYS A 599 12.57 3.73 10.70
N ALA A 600 12.08 2.50 10.80
CA ALA A 600 10.76 2.08 10.34
C ALA A 600 9.70 2.11 11.45
N PHE A 601 10.09 1.78 12.67
CA PHE A 601 9.26 1.76 13.88
C PHE A 601 9.65 2.94 14.75
N ILE A 602 8.77 3.94 14.79
CA ILE A 602 8.98 5.23 15.45
C ILE A 602 7.97 5.41 16.59
N ASP A 603 8.16 6.45 17.40
CA ASP A 603 7.13 6.94 18.31
C ASP A 603 6.28 8.01 17.60
N TYR A 604 4.98 7.75 17.45
CA TYR A 604 4.03 8.65 16.82
C TYR A 604 2.58 8.36 17.25
N PRO A 605 1.73 9.37 17.49
CA PRO A 605 1.99 10.81 17.39
C PRO A 605 2.70 11.42 18.60
N SER A 606 2.88 10.63 19.67
CA SER A 606 3.52 11.06 20.92
C SER A 606 4.54 10.03 21.41
N PRO A 607 5.50 10.43 22.27
CA PRO A 607 6.45 9.50 22.88
C PRO A 607 5.75 8.28 23.53
N GLY A 608 6.30 7.09 23.32
CA GLY A 608 5.74 5.83 23.83
C GLY A 608 4.61 5.22 22.98
N CYS A 609 4.05 5.95 22.01
CA CYS A 609 3.08 5.41 21.05
C CYS A 609 3.80 4.82 19.85
N LYS A 610 4.05 3.51 19.84
CA LYS A 610 4.73 2.87 18.71
C LYS A 610 3.91 3.00 17.42
N ALA A 611 4.58 3.35 16.33
CA ALA A 611 4.02 3.44 14.99
C ALA A 611 4.98 2.89 13.94
N TYR A 612 4.44 2.45 12.81
CA TYR A 612 5.19 1.96 11.66
C TYR A 612 5.01 2.87 10.45
N ARG A 613 6.12 3.28 9.84
CA ARG A 613 6.19 4.01 8.58
C ARG A 613 6.12 3.02 7.42
N THR A 614 5.04 3.05 6.64
CA THR A 614 4.82 2.01 5.64
C THR A 614 5.67 2.17 4.39
N GLY A 615 6.11 3.40 4.09
CA GLY A 615 6.70 3.79 2.81
C GLY A 615 5.69 3.88 1.65
N ASP A 616 4.39 3.76 1.92
CA ASP A 616 3.34 3.94 0.92
C ASP A 616 2.95 5.42 0.84
N LEU A 617 2.98 5.97 -0.37
CA LEU A 617 2.46 7.29 -0.68
C LEU A 617 0.94 7.20 -0.81
N VAL A 618 0.23 7.94 0.04
CA VAL A 618 -1.22 7.93 0.12
C VAL A 618 -1.76 9.35 0.26
N ARG A 619 -3.08 9.47 0.17
CA ARG A 619 -3.83 10.62 0.71
C ARG A 619 -5.03 10.14 1.51
N MET A 620 -5.42 10.90 2.52
CA MET A 620 -6.62 10.64 3.31
C MET A 620 -7.78 11.49 2.79
N MET A 621 -8.91 10.85 2.52
CA MET A 621 -10.13 11.49 2.01
C MET A 621 -10.93 12.11 3.16
N PRO A 622 -11.89 13.03 2.88
CA PRO A 622 -12.71 13.66 3.92
C PRO A 622 -13.48 12.69 4.82
N ASP A 623 -13.79 11.49 4.32
CA ASP A 623 -14.45 10.43 5.09
C ASP A 623 -13.44 9.53 5.84
N HIS A 624 -12.17 9.93 5.89
CA HIS A 624 -11.03 9.19 6.46
C HIS A 624 -10.69 7.86 5.76
N SER A 625 -11.29 7.56 4.62
CA SER A 625 -10.77 6.50 3.76
C SER A 625 -9.45 6.93 3.13
N ILE A 626 -8.60 5.95 2.80
CA ILE A 626 -7.24 6.20 2.33
C ILE A 626 -7.13 5.75 0.88
N GLU A 627 -6.51 6.57 0.04
CA GLU A 627 -6.21 6.24 -1.34
C GLU A 627 -4.71 6.03 -1.54
N ILE A 628 -4.36 4.88 -2.13
CA ILE A 628 -2.97 4.54 -2.41
C ILE A 628 -2.51 5.13 -3.74
N MET A 629 -1.48 5.97 -3.69
CA MET A 629 -0.91 6.64 -4.86
C MET A 629 0.31 5.89 -5.39
N GLY A 630 1.09 5.26 -4.50
CA GLY A 630 2.25 4.46 -4.88
C GLY A 630 3.20 4.21 -3.72
N ARG A 631 4.48 4.03 -4.02
CA ARG A 631 5.58 3.90 -3.06
C ARG A 631 6.44 5.15 -3.07
N ILE A 632 6.98 5.51 -1.91
CA ILE A 632 8.04 6.54 -1.83
C ILE A 632 9.42 5.96 -2.17
N ASP A 633 9.58 4.63 -2.09
CA ASP A 633 10.82 3.89 -2.34
C ASP A 633 10.73 2.98 -3.58
N SER A 634 11.72 2.10 -3.76
CA SER A 634 11.88 1.18 -4.90
C SER A 634 11.19 -0.17 -4.73
N GLN A 635 10.44 -0.38 -3.64
CA GLN A 635 9.66 -1.59 -3.46
C GLN A 635 8.52 -1.67 -4.47
N VAL A 636 8.17 -2.89 -4.85
CA VAL A 636 7.08 -3.15 -5.78
C VAL A 636 6.22 -4.31 -5.31
N LYS A 637 4.94 -4.27 -5.68
CA LYS A 637 4.03 -5.41 -5.55
C LYS A 637 4.02 -6.14 -6.90
N TYR A 638 4.56 -7.36 -6.94
CA TYR A 638 4.59 -8.21 -8.14
C TYR A 638 3.79 -9.48 -7.86
N ARG A 639 2.72 -9.73 -8.62
CA ARG A 639 1.88 -10.93 -8.47
C ARG A 639 1.41 -11.16 -7.02
N GLY A 640 1.05 -10.07 -6.34
CA GLY A 640 0.58 -10.10 -4.96
C GLY A 640 1.65 -10.06 -3.89
N VAL A 641 2.93 -10.10 -4.28
CA VAL A 641 4.06 -10.24 -3.37
C VAL A 641 4.86 -8.94 -3.30
N ARG A 642 5.22 -8.53 -2.07
CA ARG A 642 6.14 -7.41 -1.85
C ARG A 642 7.57 -7.84 -2.16
N ILE A 643 8.16 -7.21 -3.18
CA ILE A 643 9.51 -7.50 -3.65
C ILE A 643 10.39 -6.25 -3.54
N GLU A 644 11.56 -6.44 -2.94
CA GLU A 644 12.66 -5.48 -2.90
C GLU A 644 13.53 -5.63 -4.15
N THR A 645 13.30 -4.79 -5.16
CA THR A 645 14.03 -4.88 -6.45
C THR A 645 15.53 -4.61 -6.28
N GLU A 646 15.90 -3.73 -5.35
CA GLU A 646 17.29 -3.49 -4.96
C GLU A 646 17.96 -4.73 -4.37
N GLY A 647 17.23 -5.55 -3.61
CA GLY A 647 17.76 -6.81 -3.06
C GLY A 647 18.12 -7.81 -4.15
N ILE A 648 17.30 -7.89 -5.21
CA ILE A 648 17.60 -8.70 -6.39
C ILE A 648 18.82 -8.13 -7.14
N SER A 649 18.86 -6.81 -7.30
CA SER A 649 20.00 -6.14 -7.91
C SER A 649 21.31 -6.41 -7.14
N SER A 650 21.29 -6.38 -5.81
CA SER A 650 22.42 -6.68 -4.92
C SER A 650 22.93 -8.13 -5.08
N ILE A 651 22.01 -9.10 -5.12
CA ILE A 651 22.33 -10.51 -5.36
C ILE A 651 23.01 -10.69 -6.73
N LEU A 652 22.46 -10.07 -7.77
CA LEU A 652 23.02 -10.10 -9.11
C LEU A 652 24.40 -9.42 -9.19
N GLN A 653 24.59 -8.31 -8.48
CA GLN A 653 25.88 -7.64 -8.39
C GLN A 653 26.92 -8.54 -7.72
N THR A 654 26.55 -9.17 -6.60
CA THR A 654 27.43 -10.08 -5.85
C THR A 654 27.79 -11.33 -6.67
N ALA A 655 26.83 -11.89 -7.40
CA ALA A 655 27.03 -13.02 -8.30
C ALA A 655 27.93 -12.69 -9.51
N GLY A 656 28.15 -11.40 -9.80
CA GLY A 656 29.13 -10.93 -10.78
C GLY A 656 30.59 -11.17 -10.38
N GLY A 657 30.86 -11.48 -9.09
CA GLY A 657 32.20 -11.66 -8.56
C GLY A 657 33.04 -10.38 -8.66
N ASP A 658 34.27 -10.49 -9.16
CA ASP A 658 35.17 -9.34 -9.34
C ASP A 658 34.74 -8.39 -10.47
N LYS A 659 33.75 -8.78 -11.28
CA LYS A 659 33.21 -7.93 -12.33
C LYS A 659 32.35 -6.84 -11.67
N LYS A 660 32.77 -5.57 -11.76
CA LYS A 660 31.97 -4.43 -11.30
C LYS A 660 30.69 -4.32 -12.13
N LEU A 661 29.59 -4.89 -11.64
CA LEU A 661 28.28 -4.82 -12.29
C LEU A 661 27.48 -3.63 -11.78
N THR A 662 26.87 -2.88 -12.69
CA THR A 662 25.73 -2.00 -12.36
C THR A 662 24.46 -2.73 -12.77
N VAL A 663 23.55 -2.96 -11.81
CA VAL A 663 22.31 -3.71 -12.04
C VAL A 663 21.10 -2.82 -11.73
N SER A 664 20.07 -2.94 -12.56
CA SER A 664 18.76 -2.31 -12.35
C SER A 664 17.66 -3.34 -12.56
N THR A 665 16.92 -3.63 -11.49
CA THR A 665 15.76 -4.54 -11.51
C THR A 665 14.47 -3.73 -11.36
N PHE A 666 13.46 -4.01 -12.18
CA PHE A 666 12.15 -3.35 -12.10
C PHE A 666 11.06 -4.17 -12.80
N ILE A 667 9.80 -3.78 -12.60
CA ILE A 667 8.64 -4.38 -13.28
C ILE A 667 8.29 -3.58 -14.52
N THR A 668 7.99 -4.27 -15.63
CA THR A 668 7.50 -3.67 -16.87
C THR A 668 6.60 -4.64 -17.63
N THR A 669 5.97 -4.20 -18.70
CA THR A 669 5.20 -5.06 -19.63
C THR A 669 5.87 -5.12 -21.00
N HIS A 670 5.54 -6.15 -21.78
CA HIS A 670 5.99 -6.32 -23.17
C HIS A 670 4.78 -6.63 -24.08
N PRO A 671 4.65 -6.01 -25.28
CA PRO A 671 3.52 -6.23 -26.18
C PRO A 671 3.20 -7.70 -26.47
N ALA A 672 4.23 -8.53 -26.63
CA ALA A 672 4.09 -9.98 -26.89
C ALA A 672 3.41 -10.77 -25.76
N VAL A 673 3.36 -10.26 -24.53
CA VAL A 673 2.66 -10.88 -23.37
C VAL A 673 1.49 -10.03 -22.89
N GLY A 674 1.07 -9.04 -23.70
CA GLY A 674 -0.04 -8.14 -23.38
C GLY A 674 0.18 -7.31 -22.12
N ALA A 675 -0.82 -7.30 -21.24
CA ALA A 675 -0.81 -6.56 -19.98
C ALA A 675 -0.05 -7.28 -18.85
N GLN A 676 0.52 -8.48 -19.11
CA GLN A 676 1.22 -9.23 -18.09
C GLN A 676 2.50 -8.52 -17.64
N GLU A 677 2.64 -8.35 -16.33
CA GLU A 677 3.83 -7.79 -15.72
C GLU A 677 5.01 -8.79 -15.73
N LEU A 678 6.18 -8.27 -16.06
CA LEU A 678 7.47 -8.95 -16.10
C LEU A 678 8.43 -8.28 -15.12
N LEU A 679 8.97 -9.06 -14.19
CA LEU A 679 10.14 -8.68 -13.42
C LEU A 679 11.39 -8.87 -14.29
N VAL A 680 12.12 -7.80 -14.58
CA VAL A 680 13.30 -7.83 -15.45
C VAL A 680 14.50 -7.21 -14.76
N SER A 681 15.69 -7.72 -15.06
CA SER A 681 16.95 -7.15 -14.60
C SER A 681 17.84 -6.81 -15.79
N PHE A 682 18.33 -5.58 -15.82
CA PHE A 682 19.35 -5.14 -16.75
C PHE A 682 20.67 -5.01 -16.02
N PHE A 683 21.77 -5.42 -16.65
CA PHE A 683 23.10 -5.20 -16.10
C PHE A 683 24.08 -4.67 -17.13
N ALA A 684 25.05 -3.89 -16.67
CA ALA A 684 26.20 -3.45 -17.45
C ALA A 684 27.50 -3.79 -16.69
N LEU A 685 28.54 -4.15 -17.43
CA LEU A 685 29.91 -4.22 -16.94
C LEU A 685 30.41 -2.78 -16.74
N GLY A 686 31.35 -2.56 -15.79
CA GLY A 686 31.82 -1.25 -15.32
C GLY A 686 31.84 -0.11 -16.36
N ASN A 687 31.39 1.07 -15.93
CA ASN A 687 31.05 2.19 -16.81
C ASN A 687 32.28 2.87 -17.47
N ASP A 688 32.58 2.52 -18.73
CA ASP A 688 33.46 3.32 -19.60
C ASP A 688 32.68 4.40 -20.39
N VAL A 689 31.36 4.50 -20.18
CA VAL A 689 30.46 5.44 -20.86
C VAL A 689 30.23 6.69 -20.01
N SER A 690 30.37 7.88 -20.62
CA SER A 690 30.24 9.15 -19.91
C SER A 690 28.83 9.37 -19.33
N VAL A 691 28.71 10.16 -18.26
CA VAL A 691 27.40 10.52 -17.67
C VAL A 691 26.51 11.25 -18.68
N VAL A 692 27.11 12.02 -19.60
CA VAL A 692 26.39 12.73 -20.66
C VAL A 692 25.74 11.72 -21.61
N ASP A 693 26.51 10.78 -22.12
CA ASP A 693 26.01 9.74 -23.04
C ASP A 693 24.94 8.87 -22.38
N ARG A 694 25.11 8.54 -21.09
CA ARG A 694 24.11 7.79 -20.32
C ARG A 694 22.78 8.53 -20.18
N ARG A 695 22.74 9.86 -20.31
CA ARG A 695 21.52 10.69 -20.24
C ARG A 695 20.89 10.95 -21.61
N SER A 696 21.68 10.96 -22.67
CA SER A 696 21.22 11.33 -24.01
C SER A 696 21.04 10.15 -24.97
N SER A 697 21.56 8.96 -24.63
CA SER A 697 21.59 7.80 -25.53
C SER A 697 20.78 6.62 -25.00
N ILE A 698 20.27 5.79 -25.92
CA ILE A 698 19.59 4.52 -25.62
C ILE A 698 20.63 3.40 -25.72
N PRO A 699 20.81 2.56 -24.69
CA PRO A 699 21.80 1.49 -24.72
C PRO A 699 21.35 0.32 -25.60
N SER A 700 22.31 -0.34 -26.24
CA SER A 700 22.08 -1.59 -26.99
C SER A 700 22.26 -2.82 -26.09
N LEU A 701 21.68 -3.96 -26.50
CA LEU A 701 21.98 -5.26 -25.89
C LEU A 701 23.40 -5.72 -26.25
N VAL A 702 24.11 -6.28 -25.28
CA VAL A 702 25.43 -6.88 -25.50
C VAL A 702 25.26 -8.38 -25.78
N GLN A 703 25.68 -8.84 -26.96
CA GLN A 703 25.50 -10.24 -27.38
C GLN A 703 26.79 -11.08 -27.40
N THR A 704 27.85 -10.63 -26.73
CA THR A 704 29.13 -11.36 -26.65
C THR A 704 28.99 -12.68 -25.89
N ASP A 705 29.86 -13.65 -26.19
CA ASP A 705 29.85 -14.94 -25.50
C ASP A 705 30.14 -14.81 -24.00
N ASP A 706 31.00 -13.85 -23.61
CA ASP A 706 31.26 -13.53 -22.21
C ASP A 706 30.01 -12.98 -21.48
N ALA A 707 29.22 -12.14 -22.15
CA ALA A 707 27.99 -11.61 -21.58
C ALA A 707 26.92 -12.71 -21.44
N LYS A 708 26.81 -13.61 -22.43
CA LYS A 708 25.92 -14.78 -22.36
C LYS A 708 26.33 -15.75 -21.24
N ALA A 709 27.62 -16.04 -21.10
CA ALA A 709 28.14 -16.88 -20.02
C ALA A 709 27.82 -16.25 -18.65
N LEU A 710 28.02 -14.94 -18.51
CA LEU A 710 27.68 -14.22 -17.29
C LEU A 710 26.17 -14.24 -16.99
N VAL A 711 25.30 -14.09 -18.00
CA VAL A 711 23.84 -14.25 -17.83
C VAL A 711 23.52 -15.62 -17.22
N GLN A 712 24.17 -16.70 -17.67
CA GLN A 712 23.95 -18.04 -17.11
C GLN A 712 24.43 -18.15 -15.66
N THR A 713 25.58 -17.57 -15.32
CA THR A 713 26.05 -17.48 -13.92
C THR A 713 25.04 -16.74 -13.04
N LEU A 714 24.55 -15.58 -13.50
CA LEU A 714 23.58 -14.77 -12.78
C LEU A 714 22.23 -15.49 -12.61
N LYS A 715 21.75 -16.19 -13.65
CA LYS A 715 20.54 -17.04 -13.59
C LYS A 715 20.69 -18.14 -12.54
N ALA A 716 21.83 -18.83 -12.52
CA ALA A 716 22.12 -19.89 -11.55
C ALA A 716 22.15 -19.34 -10.12
N ALA A 717 22.80 -18.20 -9.89
CA ALA A 717 22.83 -17.55 -8.57
C ALA A 717 21.43 -17.18 -8.07
N VAL A 718 20.61 -16.55 -8.93
CA VAL A 718 19.20 -16.25 -8.61
C VAL A 718 18.39 -17.50 -8.32
N GLN A 719 18.62 -18.60 -9.04
CA GLN A 719 17.90 -19.86 -8.81
C GLN A 719 18.21 -20.46 -7.44
N VAL A 720 19.45 -20.33 -6.98
CA VAL A 720 19.91 -20.83 -5.68
C VAL A 720 19.43 -19.93 -4.54
N GLN A 721 19.57 -18.61 -4.67
CA GLN A 721 19.37 -17.67 -3.56
C GLN A 721 17.94 -17.14 -3.45
N LEU A 722 17.19 -17.06 -4.57
CA LEU A 722 15.88 -16.42 -4.61
C LEU A 722 14.73 -17.44 -4.78
N PRO A 723 13.60 -17.22 -4.06
CA PRO A 723 12.35 -17.91 -4.32
C PRO A 723 11.89 -17.71 -5.77
N ALA A 724 11.14 -18.67 -6.32
CA ALA A 724 10.69 -18.65 -7.71
C ALA A 724 9.97 -17.35 -8.11
N TYR A 725 9.16 -16.77 -7.21
CA TYR A 725 8.42 -15.53 -7.45
C TYR A 725 9.28 -14.26 -7.47
N MET A 726 10.52 -14.30 -6.96
CA MET A 726 11.49 -13.18 -7.01
C MET A 726 12.47 -13.28 -8.18
N ARG A 727 12.40 -14.35 -8.99
CA ARG A 727 13.36 -14.56 -10.09
C ARG A 727 12.96 -13.67 -11.27
N PRO A 728 13.86 -12.81 -11.78
CA PRO A 728 13.58 -12.04 -12.99
C PRO A 728 13.28 -12.99 -14.16
N ALA A 729 12.22 -12.70 -14.92
CA ALA A 729 11.90 -13.41 -16.15
C ALA A 729 13.03 -13.26 -17.18
N TYR A 730 13.70 -12.10 -17.18
CA TYR A 730 14.82 -11.80 -18.06
C TYR A 730 15.95 -11.12 -17.28
N ILE A 731 17.18 -11.56 -17.57
CA ILE A 731 18.42 -10.92 -17.14
C ILE A 731 19.16 -10.52 -18.41
N LEU A 732 19.23 -9.22 -18.69
CA LEU A 732 19.62 -8.66 -19.98
C LEU A 732 20.90 -7.82 -19.86
N PRO A 733 21.98 -8.17 -20.59
CA PRO A 733 23.18 -7.36 -20.64
C PRO A 733 23.00 -6.15 -21.57
N VAL A 734 23.38 -4.96 -21.10
CA VAL A 734 23.37 -3.71 -21.87
C VAL A 734 24.72 -3.01 -21.80
N GLU A 735 25.00 -2.17 -22.79
CA GLU A 735 26.26 -1.40 -22.86
C GLU A 735 26.46 -0.50 -21.64
N PHE A 736 25.39 0.13 -21.16
CA PHE A 736 25.38 0.97 -19.97
C PHE A 736 23.98 1.04 -19.38
N ILE A 737 23.88 1.42 -18.10
CA ILE A 737 22.60 1.72 -17.46
C ILE A 737 22.26 3.21 -17.68
N PRO A 738 21.16 3.56 -18.38
CA PRO A 738 20.81 4.93 -18.71
C PRO A 738 20.40 5.70 -17.46
N LEU A 739 20.60 7.02 -17.47
CA LEU A 739 20.31 7.92 -16.36
C LEU A 739 19.29 8.98 -16.77
N SER A 740 18.36 9.27 -15.87
CA SER A 740 17.47 10.44 -15.94
C SER A 740 18.26 11.74 -15.73
N LEU A 741 17.61 12.88 -16.01
CA LEU A 741 18.16 14.22 -15.73
C LEU A 741 18.58 14.39 -14.26
N ASN A 742 17.89 13.70 -13.34
CA ASN A 742 18.19 13.72 -11.91
C ASN A 742 19.32 12.76 -11.50
N GLY A 743 20.00 12.12 -12.46
CA GLY A 743 21.11 11.21 -12.20
C GLY A 743 20.72 9.84 -11.64
N LYS A 744 19.42 9.52 -11.56
CA LYS A 744 18.91 8.17 -11.21
C LYS A 744 18.75 7.32 -12.46
N THR A 745 18.80 5.99 -12.33
CA THR A 745 18.52 5.05 -13.44
C THR A 745 17.21 5.38 -14.15
N ASP A 746 17.25 5.46 -15.49
CA ASP A 746 16.05 5.66 -16.31
C ASP A 746 15.44 4.31 -16.73
N THR A 747 14.53 3.81 -15.91
CA THR A 747 13.82 2.55 -16.19
C THR A 747 12.86 2.65 -17.36
N LYS A 748 12.42 3.85 -17.77
CA LYS A 748 11.57 4.04 -18.95
C LYS A 748 12.36 3.79 -20.23
N VAL A 749 13.62 4.22 -20.28
CA VAL A 749 14.53 3.92 -21.40
C VAL A 749 14.80 2.42 -21.47
N LEU A 750 15.12 1.77 -20.35
CA LEU A 750 15.33 0.31 -20.32
C LEU A 750 14.07 -0.48 -20.70
N ALA A 751 12.88 -0.04 -20.27
CA ALA A 751 11.61 -0.63 -20.69
C ALA A 751 11.40 -0.51 -22.21
N ARG A 752 11.81 0.62 -22.82
CA ARG A 752 11.76 0.80 -24.27
C ARG A 752 12.71 -0.16 -24.99
N VAL A 753 13.92 -0.36 -24.46
CA VAL A 753 14.86 -1.38 -24.98
C VAL A 753 14.19 -2.75 -24.97
N LEU A 754 13.61 -3.18 -23.84
CA LEU A 754 12.89 -4.45 -23.77
C LEU A 754 11.78 -4.57 -24.82
N ARG A 755 10.94 -3.53 -24.97
CA ARG A 755 9.82 -3.51 -25.93
C ARG A 755 10.24 -3.58 -27.40
N SER A 756 11.48 -3.24 -27.70
CA SER A 756 12.04 -3.33 -29.05
C SER A 756 12.53 -4.72 -29.41
N LEU A 757 12.62 -5.64 -28.44
CA LEU A 757 13.13 -6.98 -28.64
C LEU A 757 12.05 -7.93 -29.14
N ASP A 758 12.42 -8.81 -30.07
CA ASP A 758 11.57 -9.95 -30.40
C ASP A 758 11.69 -11.02 -29.31
N MET A 759 10.63 -11.12 -28.49
CA MET A 759 10.56 -12.08 -27.40
C MET A 759 10.63 -13.54 -27.87
N ARG A 760 10.26 -13.85 -29.12
CA ARG A 760 10.38 -15.22 -29.65
C ARG A 760 11.84 -15.64 -29.80
N ALA A 761 12.74 -14.70 -30.07
CA ALA A 761 14.18 -14.93 -30.11
C ALA A 761 14.80 -15.06 -28.70
N LEU A 762 14.14 -14.52 -27.66
CA LEU A 762 14.57 -14.61 -26.26
C LEU A 762 14.03 -15.85 -25.52
N LEU A 763 12.91 -16.43 -26.00
CA LEU A 763 12.28 -17.64 -25.45
C LEU A 763 12.92 -18.94 -25.95
N GLY A 764 13.88 -18.87 -26.88
CA GLY A 764 14.48 -20.02 -27.57
C GLY A 764 15.86 -20.47 -27.09
N ASN A 765 16.24 -20.19 -25.83
CA ASN A 765 17.48 -20.70 -25.22
C ASN A 765 17.25 -21.23 -23.80
#